data_AF-A0A2H1IWF0-F1
#
_entry.id   AF-A0A2H1IWF0-F1
#
_cell.length_a   1.000
_cell.length_b   1.000
_cell.length_c   1.000
_cell.angle_alpha   90.00
_cell.angle_beta   90.00
_cell.angle_gamma   90.00
#
_symmetry.space_group_name_H-M   'P 1'
#
loop_
_entity.id
_entity.type
_entity.pdbx_description
1 polymer ?
#
loop_
_entity_poly.entity_id
_entity_poly.type
_entity_poly.pdbx_seq_one_letter_code
_entity_poly.pdbx_strand_id
1 'polypeptide(L)'
;MAMASEAAEVISHLLGDRRSTLDPSIEIWTSEAAENLRARIEDDPIFGGSMGQWNKLDIQLTDAPREVVLLAAELVFLREIPILEARPETRKSHVEMVLSHLDEEHPFPPNLLQSFDRPSGTAGFRAGRGYNGNMWLHLIWASTFVRYWNSLEDDAQNQARQDPWALQRVMLECGDDQADIRNAFQFLFRPDVFEPIASTATKIRVRDGLAEWIGMPAGNDPASVDRDLLTARGALTAEFDGEFGFWYDGVQELWDDSVNDTESDETSDPDEDTPRSRHYWLFSPGSQASEWDAFSSEGIMALGWDIGDLAQFPDRASIRKALDIHGTGASMTNDVLALWQFQNEIEIGDVIYAKKGRKQFVGRGEVTSVAKFEPDRADYRHVRTVAWTHKGEWENPENGPLKTLTDITQLSGYVEELEDLFGEDSEPRLIPSRGDLPTYSRDDFLEEVFVSDDDYDRLASLLKRKKNIILSGPPGVGKTFAAKRLAYSIMGFKDTARTQMVQFHQSYSYEDFMMGYRPNEEGGFRLEKGPFYRFCEEARADDSKRPYFFIIDEINRGNISKIFGELLMLIEADKRGQELRLLYKDELFSIPANLHIIGMMNTADRSIAVLDYALRRRFGFFSMHPAFDTAGFAQWQAEVDDSKFDVLVDVVARLNKDIANDLALGQGFAIGHSYLTRPASGNHDESWMRSIIDDELIPLLNEYWFDEPEKVENWTKNLRAVLG
;
A
#
# COMPACT_ATOMS: atom_id res chain seq x y z
N MET A 1 8.77 -6.95 -28.17
CA MET A 1 9.56 -6.42 -29.32
C MET A 1 8.74 -5.62 -30.33
N ALA A 2 7.48 -5.97 -30.63
CA ALA A 2 6.65 -5.25 -31.61
C ALA A 2 6.50 -3.73 -31.34
N MET A 3 6.31 -3.31 -30.08
CA MET A 3 6.13 -1.89 -29.72
C MET A 3 7.35 -1.01 -30.02
N ALA A 4 8.56 -1.52 -29.82
CA ALA A 4 9.77 -0.77 -30.14
C ALA A 4 9.93 -0.61 -31.66
N SER A 5 9.45 -1.58 -32.45
CA SER A 5 9.41 -1.47 -33.91
C SER A 5 8.44 -0.39 -34.39
N GLU A 6 7.32 -0.19 -33.69
CA GLU A 6 6.34 0.87 -33.98
C GLU A 6 6.93 2.27 -33.74
N ALA A 7 7.84 2.41 -32.77
CA ALA A 7 8.52 3.67 -32.47
C ALA A 7 9.90 3.84 -33.15
N ALA A 8 10.37 2.83 -33.88
CA ALA A 8 11.76 2.74 -34.34
C ALA A 8 12.19 3.93 -35.22
N GLU A 9 11.30 4.43 -36.06
CA GLU A 9 11.61 5.57 -36.94
C GLU A 9 11.85 6.85 -36.15
N VAL A 10 10.93 7.19 -35.24
CA VAL A 10 11.04 8.33 -34.33
C VAL A 10 12.32 8.26 -33.50
N ILE A 11 12.63 7.08 -32.96
CA ILE A 11 13.84 6.83 -32.16
C ILE A 11 15.11 6.99 -33.02
N SER A 12 15.08 6.52 -34.27
CA SER A 12 16.22 6.62 -35.18
C SER A 12 16.58 8.07 -35.51
N HIS A 13 15.58 8.94 -35.61
CA HIS A 13 15.80 10.36 -35.79
C HIS A 13 16.28 11.04 -34.51
N LEU A 14 15.67 10.74 -33.37
CA LEU A 14 16.08 11.26 -32.05
C LEU A 14 17.56 10.99 -31.77
N LEU A 15 17.98 9.73 -31.93
CA LEU A 15 19.35 9.33 -31.67
C LEU A 15 20.29 9.58 -32.86
N GLY A 16 19.80 10.02 -34.01
CA GLY A 16 20.51 10.07 -35.28
C GLY A 16 20.53 11.45 -35.94
N ASP A 17 19.82 11.58 -37.05
CA ASP A 17 19.89 12.74 -37.96
C ASP A 17 19.01 13.93 -37.54
N ARG A 18 18.30 13.80 -36.40
CA ARG A 18 17.50 14.83 -35.74
C ARG A 18 16.25 15.30 -36.50
N ARG A 19 15.89 14.64 -37.60
CA ARG A 19 14.72 15.03 -38.41
C ARG A 19 13.39 14.67 -37.74
N SER A 20 12.31 15.31 -38.15
CA SER A 20 10.97 14.90 -37.73
C SER A 20 10.47 13.75 -38.60
N THR A 21 9.84 12.76 -37.98
CA THR A 21 9.03 11.76 -38.69
C THR A 21 7.78 12.39 -39.29
N LEU A 22 7.16 13.35 -38.59
CA LEU A 22 5.98 14.08 -39.04
C LEU A 22 6.27 15.07 -40.18
N ASP A 23 7.45 15.70 -40.18
CA ASP A 23 7.94 16.58 -41.25
C ASP A 23 9.44 16.34 -41.53
N PRO A 24 9.79 15.45 -42.47
CA PRO A 24 11.19 15.10 -42.75
C PRO A 24 12.07 16.24 -43.27
N SER A 25 11.49 17.42 -43.56
CA SER A 25 12.23 18.58 -44.04
C SER A 25 12.86 19.43 -42.93
N ILE A 26 12.48 19.21 -41.67
CA ILE A 26 12.92 19.99 -40.52
C ILE A 26 13.62 19.12 -39.47
N GLU A 27 14.62 19.69 -38.80
CA GLU A 27 15.25 19.12 -37.62
C GLU A 27 14.53 19.59 -36.36
N ILE A 28 14.04 18.65 -35.55
CA ILE A 28 13.26 18.93 -34.33
C ILE A 28 13.95 18.43 -33.07
N TRP A 29 14.79 17.40 -33.19
CA TRP A 29 15.53 16.82 -32.07
C TRP A 29 16.80 17.63 -31.78
N THR A 30 16.66 18.95 -31.66
CA THR A 30 17.74 19.91 -31.45
C THR A 30 17.75 20.40 -30.00
N SER A 31 18.91 20.85 -29.51
CA SER A 31 19.00 21.43 -28.16
C SER A 31 18.16 22.69 -27.99
N GLU A 32 17.95 23.46 -29.07
CA GLU A 32 17.15 24.69 -29.05
C GLU A 32 15.65 24.39 -28.92
N ALA A 33 15.11 23.50 -29.76
CA ALA A 33 13.70 23.10 -29.69
C ALA A 33 13.38 22.42 -28.35
N ALA A 34 14.28 21.54 -27.88
CA ALA A 34 14.13 20.87 -26.61
C ALA A 34 14.18 21.83 -25.41
N GLU A 35 15.07 22.83 -25.44
CA GLU A 35 15.11 23.84 -24.39
C GLU A 35 13.86 24.73 -24.38
N ASN A 36 13.35 25.08 -25.56
CA ASN A 36 12.13 25.86 -25.69
C ASN A 36 10.93 25.10 -25.10
N LEU A 37 10.79 23.81 -25.42
CA LEU A 37 9.74 22.95 -24.86
C LEU A 37 9.88 22.83 -23.34
N ARG A 38 11.09 22.58 -22.82
CA ARG A 38 11.35 22.49 -21.38
C ARG A 38 10.95 23.78 -20.67
N ALA A 39 11.42 24.93 -21.15
CA ALA A 39 11.15 26.23 -20.54
C ALA A 39 9.65 26.56 -20.50
N ARG A 40 8.90 26.23 -21.56
CA ARG A 40 7.44 26.41 -21.59
C ARG A 40 6.69 25.61 -20.52
N ILE A 41 7.25 24.49 -20.08
CA ILE A 41 6.61 23.61 -19.10
C ILE A 41 7.12 23.90 -17.68
N GLU A 42 8.43 24.07 -17.53
CA GLU A 42 9.12 24.16 -16.24
C GLU A 42 9.23 25.59 -15.71
N ASP A 43 9.50 26.57 -16.59
CA ASP A 43 9.70 27.97 -16.18
C ASP A 43 8.37 28.75 -16.11
N ASP A 44 7.33 28.27 -16.80
CA ASP A 44 5.94 28.77 -16.69
C ASP A 44 4.95 27.64 -16.29
N PRO A 45 5.06 27.13 -15.04
CA PRO A 45 4.22 26.04 -14.57
C PRO A 45 2.79 26.51 -14.29
N ILE A 46 1.81 25.91 -14.98
CA ILE A 46 0.39 26.17 -14.72
C ILE A 46 -0.06 25.40 -13.47
N PHE A 47 -0.09 26.08 -12.33
CA PHE A 47 -0.55 25.54 -11.05
C PHE A 47 -2.08 25.58 -10.91
N GLY A 48 -2.63 24.60 -10.19
CA GLY A 48 -4.08 24.47 -9.94
C GLY A 48 -4.68 23.16 -10.43
N GLY A 49 -5.74 22.69 -9.77
CA GLY A 49 -6.43 21.42 -10.06
C GLY A 49 -7.58 21.52 -11.06
N SER A 50 -7.99 22.74 -11.45
CA SER A 50 -9.14 22.96 -12.34
C SER A 50 -8.90 22.55 -13.80
N MET A 51 -7.68 22.20 -14.18
CA MET A 51 -7.31 21.81 -15.54
C MET A 51 -6.45 20.54 -15.52
N GLY A 52 -6.81 19.58 -16.38
CA GLY A 52 -6.02 18.37 -16.58
C GLY A 52 -4.66 18.66 -17.22
N GLN A 53 -3.71 17.73 -17.10
CA GLN A 53 -2.34 17.88 -17.61
C GLN A 53 -2.29 18.19 -19.11
N TRP A 54 -3.15 17.54 -19.91
CA TRP A 54 -3.26 17.81 -21.36
C TRP A 54 -3.74 19.22 -21.67
N ASN A 55 -4.69 19.77 -20.91
CA ASN A 55 -5.14 21.15 -21.08
C ASN A 55 -4.05 22.17 -20.71
N LYS A 56 -3.19 21.82 -19.74
CA LYS A 56 -2.05 22.67 -19.38
C LYS A 56 -1.01 22.69 -20.50
N LEU A 57 -0.68 21.51 -21.04
CA LEU A 57 0.23 21.40 -22.18
C LEU A 57 -0.31 22.16 -23.40
N ASP A 58 -1.62 22.05 -23.68
CA ASP A 58 -2.30 22.80 -24.74
C ASP A 58 -2.08 24.31 -24.58
N ILE A 59 -2.28 24.86 -23.39
CA ILE A 59 -2.01 26.29 -23.11
C ILE A 59 -0.52 26.61 -23.27
N GLN A 60 0.37 25.79 -22.72
CA GLN A 60 1.83 26.02 -22.74
C GLN A 60 2.44 26.00 -24.15
N LEU A 61 1.81 25.29 -25.08
CA LEU A 61 2.20 25.23 -26.49
C LEU A 61 1.64 26.39 -27.33
N THR A 62 0.81 27.27 -26.75
CA THR A 62 0.32 28.46 -27.45
C THR A 62 1.49 29.30 -27.98
N ASP A 63 1.42 29.68 -29.25
CA ASP A 63 2.47 30.42 -29.97
C ASP A 63 3.84 29.72 -29.96
N ALA A 64 3.88 28.38 -29.83
CA ALA A 64 5.11 27.61 -29.95
C ALA A 64 5.62 27.58 -31.41
N PRO A 65 6.94 27.70 -31.64
CA PRO A 65 7.51 27.48 -32.96
C PRO A 65 7.17 26.08 -33.50
N ARG A 66 7.10 25.95 -34.83
CA ARG A 66 6.72 24.70 -35.49
C ARG A 66 7.57 23.51 -35.02
N GLU A 67 8.88 23.70 -34.95
CA GLU A 67 9.84 22.69 -34.50
C GLU A 67 9.60 22.22 -33.05
N VAL A 68 9.10 23.11 -32.18
CA VAL A 68 8.77 22.80 -30.78
C VAL A 68 7.48 21.99 -30.69
N VAL A 69 6.46 22.35 -31.48
CA VAL A 69 5.20 21.60 -31.55
C VAL A 69 5.43 20.18 -32.10
N LEU A 70 6.21 20.06 -33.18
CA LEU A 70 6.55 18.76 -33.76
C LEU A 70 7.38 17.89 -32.79
N LEU A 71 8.34 18.49 -32.08
CA LEU A 71 9.09 17.81 -31.01
C LEU A 71 8.16 17.31 -29.89
N ALA A 72 7.26 18.17 -29.41
CA ALA A 72 6.29 17.80 -28.40
C ALA A 72 5.38 16.64 -28.86
N ALA A 73 4.94 16.65 -30.12
CA ALA A 73 4.09 15.61 -30.69
C ALA A 73 4.79 14.24 -30.72
N GLU A 74 6.05 14.20 -31.16
CA GLU A 74 6.84 12.96 -31.20
C GLU A 74 7.23 12.47 -29.79
N LEU A 75 7.50 13.37 -28.84
CA LEU A 75 7.71 13.00 -27.43
C LEU A 75 6.45 12.44 -26.76
N VAL A 76 5.28 13.04 -27.03
CA VAL A 76 3.99 12.51 -26.58
C VAL A 76 3.74 11.13 -27.18
N PHE A 77 4.02 10.94 -28.47
CA PHE A 77 3.94 9.62 -29.10
C PHE A 77 4.83 8.58 -28.38
N LEU A 78 6.10 8.89 -28.13
CA LEU A 78 7.03 7.99 -27.41
C LEU A 78 6.57 7.69 -25.98
N ARG A 79 5.94 8.64 -25.29
CA ARG A 79 5.39 8.44 -23.93
C ARG A 79 4.18 7.51 -23.94
N GLU A 80 3.32 7.62 -24.94
CA GLU A 80 2.03 6.94 -25.04
C GLU A 80 2.14 5.52 -25.59
N ILE A 81 3.07 5.30 -26.53
CA ILE A 81 3.19 4.02 -27.23
C ILE A 81 3.49 2.79 -26.35
N PRO A 82 4.18 2.86 -25.19
CA PRO A 82 4.41 1.69 -24.34
C PRO A 82 3.30 1.47 -23.28
N ILE A 83 2.22 2.26 -23.27
CA ILE A 83 1.12 2.12 -22.29
C ILE A 83 0.16 1.00 -22.72
N LEU A 84 0.00 -0.02 -21.87
CA LEU A 84 -0.82 -1.21 -22.13
C LEU A 84 -2.31 -0.87 -22.31
N GLU A 85 -2.85 -0.01 -21.45
CA GLU A 85 -4.29 0.26 -21.36
C GLU A 85 -4.75 1.40 -22.29
N ALA A 86 -3.82 2.03 -23.01
CA ALA A 86 -4.11 3.18 -23.87
C ALA A 86 -4.87 2.74 -25.14
N ARG A 87 -6.09 3.25 -25.29
CA ARG A 87 -6.93 3.01 -26.48
C ARG A 87 -6.30 3.63 -27.74
N PRO A 88 -6.49 3.03 -28.93
CA PRO A 88 -6.04 3.60 -30.21
C PRO A 88 -6.41 5.08 -30.37
N GLU A 89 -7.67 5.41 -30.10
CA GLU A 89 -8.22 6.75 -30.26
C GLU A 89 -7.58 7.73 -29.27
N THR A 90 -7.30 7.27 -28.04
CA THR A 90 -6.68 8.09 -27.01
C THR A 90 -5.26 8.49 -27.41
N ARG A 91 -4.42 7.53 -27.81
CA ARG A 91 -3.04 7.81 -28.24
C ARG A 91 -2.99 8.80 -29.39
N LYS A 92 -3.86 8.58 -30.39
CA LYS A 92 -3.98 9.46 -31.54
C LYS A 92 -4.44 10.87 -31.13
N SER A 93 -5.47 10.96 -30.31
CA SER A 93 -6.04 12.26 -29.86
C SER A 93 -5.04 13.13 -29.09
N HIS A 94 -4.15 12.53 -28.29
CA HIS A 94 -3.12 13.27 -27.57
C HIS A 94 -2.08 13.89 -28.51
N VAL A 95 -1.66 13.16 -29.54
CA VAL A 95 -0.73 13.67 -30.55
C VAL A 95 -1.42 14.71 -31.44
N GLU A 96 -2.68 14.47 -31.85
CA GLU A 96 -3.47 15.44 -32.63
C GLU A 96 -3.72 16.74 -31.86
N MET A 97 -3.95 16.67 -30.55
CA MET A 97 -4.10 17.86 -29.71
C MET A 97 -2.84 18.74 -29.77
N VAL A 98 -1.65 18.14 -29.66
CA VAL A 98 -0.39 18.89 -29.79
C VAL A 98 -0.27 19.50 -31.19
N LEU A 99 -0.56 18.72 -32.24
CA LEU A 99 -0.48 19.18 -33.63
C LEU A 99 -1.51 20.24 -33.99
N SER A 100 -2.59 20.41 -33.21
CA SER A 100 -3.61 21.44 -33.43
C SER A 100 -3.10 22.88 -33.27
N HIS A 101 -1.89 23.05 -32.71
CA HIS A 101 -1.17 24.33 -32.63
C HIS A 101 -0.51 24.75 -33.95
N LEU A 102 -0.59 23.93 -35.01
CA LEU A 102 -0.08 24.24 -36.34
C LEU A 102 -1.24 24.60 -37.29
N ASP A 103 -1.02 25.59 -38.14
CA ASP A 103 -2.03 26.12 -39.08
C ASP A 103 -2.33 25.17 -40.27
N GLU A 104 -1.56 24.10 -40.45
CA GLU A 104 -1.63 23.18 -41.60
C GLU A 104 -2.16 21.81 -41.19
N GLU A 105 -2.80 21.08 -42.12
CA GLU A 105 -3.12 19.67 -41.87
C GLU A 105 -1.84 18.83 -41.87
N HIS A 106 -1.62 18.08 -40.79
CA HIS A 106 -0.47 17.19 -40.61
C HIS A 106 -0.92 15.72 -40.68
N PRO A 107 -1.08 15.15 -41.88
CA PRO A 107 -1.43 13.74 -42.00
C PRO A 107 -0.30 12.88 -41.43
N PHE A 108 -0.66 11.93 -40.55
CA PHE A 108 0.32 11.00 -40.00
C PHE A 108 0.97 10.16 -41.12
N PRO A 109 2.30 10.00 -41.11
CA PRO A 109 2.98 9.02 -41.93
C PRO A 109 2.37 7.61 -41.75
N PRO A 110 2.28 6.76 -42.79
CA PRO A 110 1.59 5.47 -42.71
C PRO A 110 2.08 4.55 -41.58
N ASN A 111 3.38 4.55 -41.33
CA ASN A 111 4.07 3.88 -40.23
C ASN A 111 3.60 4.37 -38.84
N LEU A 112 3.48 5.68 -38.67
CA LEU A 112 3.01 6.27 -37.42
C LEU A 112 1.50 6.04 -37.23
N LEU A 113 0.73 6.12 -38.31
CA LEU A 113 -0.70 5.81 -38.31
C LEU A 113 -0.96 4.37 -37.85
N GLN A 114 -0.23 3.40 -38.42
CA GLN A 114 -0.34 1.99 -38.06
C GLN A 114 -0.01 1.74 -36.57
N SER A 115 0.92 2.52 -36.02
CA SER A 115 1.33 2.42 -34.61
C SER A 115 0.19 2.81 -33.64
N PHE A 116 -0.75 3.65 -34.07
CA PHE A 116 -1.92 3.99 -33.26
C PHE A 116 -2.98 2.88 -33.22
N ASP A 117 -3.10 2.06 -34.28
CA ASP A 117 -4.17 1.07 -34.43
C ASP A 117 -4.06 -0.15 -33.48
N ARG A 118 -2.94 -0.29 -32.76
CA ARG A 118 -2.71 -1.40 -31.83
C ARG A 118 -3.85 -1.49 -30.78
N PRO A 119 -4.54 -2.62 -30.57
CA PRO A 119 -5.62 -2.68 -29.58
C PRO A 119 -5.12 -2.51 -28.14
N SER A 120 -5.94 -1.92 -27.25
CA SER A 120 -5.62 -1.83 -25.82
C SER A 120 -5.52 -3.22 -25.18
N GLY A 121 -4.59 -3.39 -24.25
CA GLY A 121 -4.38 -4.64 -23.51
C GLY A 121 -3.49 -5.66 -24.22
N THR A 122 -2.91 -5.32 -25.37
CA THR A 122 -2.13 -6.27 -26.19
C THR A 122 -0.63 -6.25 -25.90
N ALA A 123 -0.06 -5.06 -25.62
CA ALA A 123 1.35 -4.90 -25.32
C ALA A 123 1.60 -3.57 -24.58
N GLY A 124 2.53 -3.58 -23.62
CA GLY A 124 2.94 -2.39 -22.87
C GLY A 124 3.08 -2.66 -21.38
N PHE A 125 3.32 -1.60 -20.62
CA PHE A 125 3.18 -1.60 -19.15
C PHE A 125 1.86 -0.97 -18.73
N ARG A 126 1.34 -1.36 -17.56
CA ARG A 126 0.22 -0.66 -16.92
C ARG A 126 0.71 0.68 -16.37
N ALA A 127 0.17 1.78 -16.90
CA ALA A 127 0.51 3.12 -16.42
C ALA A 127 -0.29 3.42 -15.15
N GLY A 128 0.39 3.43 -14.00
CA GLY A 128 -0.24 3.79 -12.72
C GLY A 128 -0.62 5.27 -12.62
N ARG A 129 -1.35 5.65 -11.55
CA ARG A 129 -1.73 7.05 -11.27
C ARG A 129 -0.54 8.01 -11.27
N GLY A 130 0.62 7.57 -10.77
CA GLY A 130 1.88 8.34 -10.80
C GLY A 130 2.34 8.67 -12.22
N TYR A 131 2.52 7.66 -13.08
CA TYR A 131 2.96 7.84 -14.47
C TYR A 131 2.03 8.78 -15.26
N ASN A 132 0.72 8.67 -15.03
CA ASN A 132 -0.28 9.52 -15.68
C ASN A 132 -0.27 10.95 -15.14
N GLY A 133 -0.07 11.13 -13.82
CA GLY A 133 0.02 12.45 -13.18
C GLY A 133 1.31 13.21 -13.49
N ASN A 134 2.39 12.50 -13.79
CA ASN A 134 3.73 13.04 -14.03
C ASN A 134 4.00 13.44 -15.50
N MET A 135 2.98 13.53 -16.36
CA MET A 135 3.15 13.84 -17.78
C MET A 135 4.07 15.04 -18.07
N TRP A 136 3.89 16.14 -17.34
CA TRP A 136 4.72 17.35 -17.48
C TRP A 136 6.19 17.09 -17.10
N LEU A 137 6.45 16.34 -16.02
CA LEU A 137 7.81 15.90 -15.64
C LEU A 137 8.43 15.00 -16.72
N HIS A 138 7.62 14.18 -17.40
CA HIS A 138 8.12 13.31 -18.47
C HIS A 138 8.63 14.12 -19.66
N LEU A 139 7.89 15.16 -20.05
CA LEU A 139 8.29 16.06 -21.13
C LEU A 139 9.52 16.88 -20.75
N ILE A 140 9.61 17.39 -19.51
CA ILE A 140 10.80 18.06 -18.99
C ILE A 140 12.02 17.15 -19.06
N TRP A 141 11.91 15.92 -18.57
CA TRP A 141 13.00 14.96 -18.58
C TRP A 141 13.42 14.59 -20.01
N ALA A 142 12.47 14.31 -20.91
CA ALA A 142 12.77 13.93 -22.28
C ALA A 142 13.41 15.08 -23.07
N SER A 143 12.95 16.32 -22.89
CA SER A 143 13.60 17.51 -23.43
C SER A 143 15.02 17.69 -22.89
N THR A 144 15.23 17.45 -21.59
CA THR A 144 16.55 17.51 -20.97
C THR A 144 17.48 16.45 -21.53
N PHE A 145 16.99 15.22 -21.74
CA PHE A 145 17.73 14.15 -22.39
C PHE A 145 18.13 14.51 -23.83
N VAL A 146 17.23 15.07 -24.65
CA VAL A 146 17.56 15.51 -26.02
C VAL A 146 18.66 16.57 -26.02
N ARG A 147 18.61 17.54 -25.09
CA ARG A 147 19.68 18.55 -24.94
C ARG A 147 21.01 17.90 -24.57
N TYR A 148 21.00 17.01 -23.58
CA TYR A 148 22.21 16.33 -23.12
C TYR A 148 22.81 15.46 -24.21
N TRP A 149 21.99 14.64 -24.89
CA TRP A 149 22.38 13.79 -26.00
C TRP A 149 23.12 14.58 -27.08
N ASN A 150 22.58 15.73 -27.46
CA ASN A 150 23.18 16.62 -28.47
C ASN A 150 24.43 17.36 -27.99
N SER A 151 24.71 17.37 -26.68
CA SER A 151 25.93 17.94 -26.11
C SER A 151 27.09 16.94 -26.01
N LEU A 152 26.81 15.65 -26.16
CA LEU A 152 27.81 14.58 -26.12
C LEU A 152 28.72 14.63 -27.35
N GLU A 153 29.96 14.18 -27.17
CA GLU A 153 30.88 13.92 -28.28
C GLU A 153 30.37 12.76 -29.16
N ASP A 154 30.69 12.80 -30.45
CA ASP A 154 30.25 11.79 -31.43
C ASP A 154 30.61 10.36 -31.00
N ASP A 155 31.78 10.16 -30.38
CA ASP A 155 32.23 8.87 -29.88
C ASP A 155 31.33 8.37 -28.73
N ALA A 156 30.92 9.25 -27.82
CA ALA A 156 30.02 8.89 -26.72
C ALA A 156 28.60 8.56 -27.22
N GLN A 157 28.09 9.32 -28.21
CA GLN A 157 26.82 8.98 -28.87
C GLN A 157 26.90 7.63 -29.60
N ASN A 158 27.99 7.37 -30.33
CA ASN A 158 28.20 6.11 -31.03
C ASN A 158 28.28 4.92 -30.06
N GLN A 159 28.97 5.10 -28.94
CA GLN A 159 29.05 4.10 -27.89
C GLN A 159 27.67 3.82 -27.29
N ALA A 160 26.90 4.86 -26.94
CA ALA A 160 25.55 4.71 -26.38
C ALA A 160 24.56 4.08 -27.38
N ARG A 161 24.69 4.32 -28.69
CA ARG A 161 23.88 3.62 -29.71
C ARG A 161 24.15 2.12 -29.75
N GLN A 162 25.39 1.70 -29.49
CA GLN A 162 25.82 0.29 -29.60
C GLN A 162 25.64 -0.47 -28.28
N ASP A 163 26.01 0.14 -27.16
CA ASP A 163 26.02 -0.46 -25.82
C ASP A 163 24.82 0.04 -25.00
N PRO A 164 23.87 -0.85 -24.66
CA PRO A 164 22.68 -0.47 -23.88
C PRO A 164 23.03 0.04 -22.47
N TRP A 165 24.16 -0.40 -21.89
CA TRP A 165 24.59 0.07 -20.58
C TRP A 165 25.25 1.46 -20.66
N ALA A 166 25.91 1.76 -21.77
CA ALA A 166 26.38 3.12 -22.06
C ALA A 166 25.19 4.07 -22.28
N LEU A 167 24.14 3.62 -22.98
CA LEU A 167 22.89 4.37 -23.14
C LEU A 167 22.22 4.69 -21.80
N GLN A 168 22.06 3.69 -20.94
CA GLN A 168 21.50 3.87 -19.60
C GLN A 168 22.33 4.86 -18.77
N ARG A 169 23.67 4.79 -18.85
CA ARG A 169 24.54 5.76 -18.15
C ARG A 169 24.30 7.18 -18.65
N VAL A 170 24.27 7.37 -19.96
CA VAL A 170 23.97 8.68 -20.58
C VAL A 170 22.61 9.22 -20.11
N MET A 171 21.59 8.35 -20.01
CA MET A 171 20.27 8.75 -19.51
C MET A 171 20.25 9.10 -18.01
N LEU A 172 21.10 8.47 -17.20
CA LEU A 172 21.22 8.79 -15.77
C LEU A 172 22.04 10.06 -15.52
N GLU A 173 22.94 10.41 -16.42
CA GLU A 173 23.79 11.60 -16.33
C GLU A 173 23.13 12.88 -16.87
N CYS A 174 22.00 12.78 -17.57
CA CYS A 174 21.40 13.93 -18.26
C CYS A 174 20.76 14.97 -17.33
N GLY A 175 20.53 14.66 -16.06
CA GLY A 175 19.92 15.56 -15.07
C GLY A 175 19.26 14.83 -13.91
N ASP A 176 18.29 15.49 -13.26
CA ASP A 176 17.45 14.85 -12.23
C ASP A 176 16.64 13.70 -12.85
N ASP A 177 16.77 12.51 -12.27
CA ASP A 177 16.17 11.30 -12.86
C ASP A 177 14.65 11.28 -12.66
N GLN A 178 13.93 11.03 -13.75
CA GLN A 178 12.52 10.68 -13.73
C GLN A 178 12.41 9.22 -14.19
N ALA A 179 12.61 8.32 -13.22
CA ALA A 179 12.87 6.91 -13.50
C ALA A 179 11.76 6.23 -14.30
N ASP A 180 10.51 6.65 -14.14
CA ASP A 180 9.35 6.07 -14.81
C ASP A 180 9.36 6.32 -16.34
N ILE A 181 9.60 7.55 -16.80
CA ILE A 181 9.78 7.84 -18.23
C ILE A 181 11.13 7.34 -18.76
N ARG A 182 12.21 7.41 -17.96
CA ARG A 182 13.52 6.89 -18.35
C ARG A 182 13.44 5.40 -18.65
N ASN A 183 12.77 4.62 -17.79
CA ASN A 183 12.56 3.20 -18.00
C ASN A 183 11.73 2.90 -19.25
N ALA A 184 10.69 3.71 -19.53
CA ALA A 184 9.93 3.58 -20.77
C ALA A 184 10.80 3.83 -22.02
N PHE A 185 11.64 4.88 -22.00
CA PHE A 185 12.55 5.18 -23.11
C PHE A 185 13.63 4.11 -23.30
N GLN A 186 14.22 3.61 -22.21
CA GLN A 186 15.19 2.51 -22.25
C GLN A 186 14.59 1.27 -22.93
N PHE A 187 13.38 0.87 -22.53
CA PHE A 187 12.65 -0.23 -23.16
C PHE A 187 12.41 0.02 -24.66
N LEU A 188 11.95 1.21 -25.03
CA LEU A 188 11.71 1.53 -26.44
C LEU A 188 13.00 1.51 -27.28
N PHE A 189 14.10 2.02 -26.72
CA PHE A 189 15.37 2.13 -27.43
C PHE A 189 16.07 0.77 -27.55
N ARG A 190 15.98 -0.06 -26.51
CA ARG A 190 16.67 -1.35 -26.37
C ARG A 190 15.75 -2.40 -25.74
N PRO A 191 14.70 -2.84 -26.45
CA PRO A 191 13.75 -3.85 -25.97
C PRO A 191 14.41 -5.23 -25.82
N ASP A 192 15.56 -5.41 -26.45
CA ASP A 192 16.43 -6.58 -26.33
C ASP A 192 17.20 -6.63 -25.02
N VAL A 193 17.13 -5.61 -24.16
CA VAL A 193 17.83 -5.55 -22.87
C VAL A 193 16.93 -5.11 -21.73
N PHE A 194 16.15 -4.04 -21.94
CA PHE A 194 15.29 -3.49 -20.90
C PHE A 194 13.87 -4.00 -21.04
N GLU A 195 13.20 -4.17 -19.90
CA GLU A 195 11.83 -4.67 -19.84
C GLU A 195 10.80 -3.54 -19.90
N PRO A 196 9.58 -3.80 -20.42
CA PRO A 196 8.48 -2.83 -20.42
C PRO A 196 7.92 -2.69 -18.99
N ILE A 197 8.71 -2.11 -18.09
CA ILE A 197 8.37 -1.79 -16.70
C ILE A 197 8.76 -0.33 -16.46
N ALA A 198 7.78 0.56 -16.30
CA ALA A 198 8.10 1.96 -15.95
C ALA A 198 8.58 2.11 -14.49
N SER A 199 7.92 1.45 -13.55
CA SER A 199 8.17 1.64 -12.11
C SER A 199 9.45 0.94 -11.62
N THR A 200 10.37 1.70 -11.01
CA THR A 200 11.57 1.15 -10.33
C THR A 200 11.19 0.16 -9.24
N ALA A 201 10.16 0.46 -8.45
CA ALA A 201 9.69 -0.44 -7.39
C ALA A 201 9.16 -1.76 -7.96
N THR A 202 8.52 -1.71 -9.14
CA THR A 202 8.05 -2.92 -9.82
C THR A 202 9.22 -3.71 -10.40
N LYS A 203 10.23 -3.05 -10.98
CA LYS A 203 11.45 -3.72 -11.45
C LYS A 203 12.16 -4.48 -10.33
N ILE A 204 12.32 -3.85 -9.17
CA ILE A 204 12.91 -4.45 -7.97
C ILE A 204 12.08 -5.65 -7.50
N ARG A 205 10.76 -5.51 -7.46
CA ARG A 205 9.86 -6.61 -7.06
C ARG A 205 9.96 -7.83 -7.97
N VAL A 206 9.91 -7.62 -9.29
CA VAL A 206 10.06 -8.70 -10.28
C VAL A 206 11.41 -9.39 -10.10
N ARG A 207 12.49 -8.61 -9.93
CA ARG A 207 13.83 -9.15 -9.70
C ARG A 207 13.90 -9.97 -8.41
N ASP A 208 13.38 -9.44 -7.31
CA ASP A 208 13.46 -10.06 -5.99
C ASP A 208 12.65 -11.36 -5.92
N GLY A 209 11.46 -11.39 -6.53
CA GLY A 209 10.69 -12.61 -6.68
C GLY A 209 11.41 -13.68 -7.51
N LEU A 210 12.28 -13.27 -8.44
CA LEU A 210 13.10 -14.18 -9.26
C LEU A 210 14.51 -14.40 -8.71
N ALA A 211 14.77 -14.12 -7.43
CA ALA A 211 16.10 -14.23 -6.82
C ALA A 211 16.74 -15.63 -6.99
N GLU A 212 15.93 -16.68 -6.94
CA GLU A 212 16.37 -18.08 -7.14
C GLU A 212 16.89 -18.33 -8.56
N TRP A 213 16.35 -17.62 -9.55
CA TRP A 213 16.70 -17.76 -10.97
C TRP A 213 17.96 -16.99 -11.35
N ILE A 214 18.35 -15.99 -10.56
CA ILE A 214 19.52 -15.13 -10.82
C ILE A 214 20.70 -15.40 -9.88
N GLY A 215 20.51 -16.17 -8.80
CA GLY A 215 21.59 -16.53 -7.87
C GLY A 215 21.98 -15.42 -6.88
N MET A 216 20.98 -14.62 -6.45
CA MET A 216 21.02 -13.40 -5.61
C MET A 216 21.11 -12.06 -6.39
N PRO A 217 20.39 -11.02 -5.95
CA PRO A 217 20.45 -9.68 -6.55
C PRO A 217 21.84 -9.03 -6.47
N ALA A 218 22.27 -8.38 -7.55
CA ALA A 218 23.57 -7.70 -7.63
C ALA A 218 23.60 -6.33 -6.93
N GLY A 219 22.45 -5.71 -6.70
CA GLY A 219 22.31 -4.40 -6.05
C GLY A 219 21.03 -3.65 -6.45
N ASN A 220 20.71 -2.55 -5.76
CA ASN A 220 19.47 -1.77 -5.98
C ASN A 220 19.64 -0.54 -6.88
N ASP A 221 20.82 -0.31 -7.45
CA ASP A 221 21.00 0.73 -8.47
C ASP A 221 20.35 0.30 -9.80
N PRO A 222 19.97 1.26 -10.68
CA PRO A 222 19.25 0.94 -11.91
C PRO A 222 19.97 -0.07 -12.83
N ALA A 223 21.30 -0.03 -12.90
CA ALA A 223 22.05 -0.91 -13.78
C ALA A 223 22.10 -2.35 -13.23
N SER A 224 22.27 -2.51 -11.92
CA SER A 224 22.19 -3.82 -11.28
C SER A 224 20.81 -4.46 -11.44
N VAL A 225 19.74 -3.69 -11.18
CA VAL A 225 18.36 -4.17 -11.34
C VAL A 225 18.09 -4.64 -12.77
N ASP A 226 18.42 -3.83 -13.78
CA ASP A 226 18.16 -4.18 -15.17
C ASP A 226 19.02 -5.36 -15.68
N ARG A 227 20.24 -5.53 -15.15
CA ARG A 227 21.09 -6.71 -15.45
C ARG A 227 20.53 -7.98 -14.85
N ASP A 228 20.01 -7.91 -13.63
CA ASP A 228 19.38 -9.04 -12.97
C ASP A 228 18.10 -9.44 -13.70
N LEU A 229 17.27 -8.47 -14.12
CA LEU A 229 16.09 -8.74 -14.96
C LEU A 229 16.45 -9.35 -16.31
N LEU A 230 17.51 -8.88 -16.97
CA LEU A 230 18.01 -9.48 -18.20
C LEU A 230 18.45 -10.93 -17.99
N THR A 231 19.12 -11.21 -16.87
CA THR A 231 19.56 -12.56 -16.48
C THR A 231 18.36 -13.47 -16.23
N ALA A 232 17.38 -12.98 -15.46
CA ALA A 232 16.14 -13.69 -15.18
C ALA A 232 15.37 -14.03 -16.47
N ARG A 233 15.24 -13.08 -17.39
CA ARG A 233 14.62 -13.33 -18.71
C ARG A 233 15.37 -14.42 -19.47
N GLY A 234 16.70 -14.38 -19.48
CA GLY A 234 17.52 -15.38 -20.16
C GLY A 234 17.32 -16.79 -19.60
N ALA A 235 17.26 -16.91 -18.27
CA ALA A 235 17.03 -18.19 -17.59
C ALA A 235 15.61 -18.72 -17.87
N LEU A 236 14.59 -17.87 -17.70
CA LEU A 236 13.20 -18.26 -17.88
C LEU A 236 12.84 -18.55 -19.35
N THR A 237 13.38 -17.81 -20.30
CA THR A 237 13.15 -18.09 -21.74
C THR A 237 13.64 -19.48 -22.14
N ALA A 238 14.60 -20.07 -21.41
CA ALA A 238 15.08 -21.42 -21.66
C ALA A 238 14.10 -22.52 -21.19
N GLU A 239 13.22 -22.19 -20.24
CA GLU A 239 12.28 -23.11 -19.60
C GLU A 239 10.87 -23.04 -20.21
N PHE A 240 10.48 -21.91 -20.81
CA PHE A 240 9.15 -21.69 -21.38
C PHE A 240 9.17 -21.67 -22.92
N ASP A 241 8.35 -22.53 -23.55
CA ASP A 241 8.17 -22.55 -25.01
C ASP A 241 7.23 -21.41 -25.48
N GLY A 242 7.75 -20.38 -26.14
CA GLY A 242 6.93 -19.31 -26.76
C GLY A 242 7.55 -17.92 -26.74
N GLU A 243 6.73 -16.89 -27.02
CA GLU A 243 7.10 -15.49 -26.72
C GLU A 243 7.10 -15.35 -25.18
N PHE A 244 8.13 -14.72 -24.60
CA PHE A 244 8.29 -14.59 -23.15
C PHE A 244 7.86 -13.22 -22.65
N GLY A 245 7.16 -13.16 -21.52
CA GLY A 245 6.85 -11.93 -20.80
C GLY A 245 6.66 -12.19 -19.30
N PHE A 246 7.15 -11.27 -18.46
CA PHE A 246 7.07 -11.40 -17.00
C PHE A 246 5.63 -11.43 -16.44
N TRP A 247 4.63 -11.02 -17.22
CA TRP A 247 3.21 -11.03 -16.83
C TRP A 247 2.40 -12.10 -17.56
N TYR A 248 3.05 -13.11 -18.11
CA TYR A 248 2.35 -14.23 -18.72
C TYR A 248 1.95 -15.22 -17.63
N ASP A 249 0.78 -15.84 -17.80
CA ASP A 249 0.28 -16.90 -16.93
C ASP A 249 1.34 -18.01 -16.83
N GLY A 250 1.72 -18.38 -15.62
CA GLY A 250 2.81 -19.30 -15.28
C GLY A 250 4.17 -18.64 -15.02
N VAL A 251 4.39 -17.39 -15.44
CA VAL A 251 5.62 -16.62 -15.17
C VAL A 251 5.37 -15.56 -14.09
N GLN A 252 4.20 -14.92 -14.08
CA GLN A 252 3.87 -13.90 -13.10
C GLN A 252 3.87 -14.47 -11.67
N GLU A 253 3.35 -15.67 -11.50
CA GLU A 253 3.28 -16.46 -10.27
C GLU A 253 4.66 -16.80 -9.68
N LEU A 254 5.73 -16.70 -10.49
CA LEU A 254 7.09 -16.95 -10.03
C LEU A 254 7.68 -15.77 -9.24
N TRP A 255 7.09 -14.58 -9.35
CA TRP A 255 7.65 -13.37 -8.72
C TRP A 255 6.63 -12.42 -8.11
N ASP A 256 5.36 -12.60 -8.42
CA ASP A 256 4.24 -11.86 -7.87
C ASP A 256 3.46 -12.80 -6.95
N ASP A 257 3.89 -12.88 -5.69
CA ASP A 257 3.23 -13.68 -4.65
C ASP A 257 1.74 -13.32 -4.53
N SER A 258 1.34 -12.10 -4.92
CA SER A 258 -0.07 -11.68 -4.94
C SER A 258 -0.96 -12.45 -5.94
N VAL A 259 -0.36 -13.13 -6.91
CA VAL A 259 -1.07 -14.01 -7.86
C VAL A 259 -1.25 -15.41 -7.25
N ASN A 260 -0.25 -15.91 -6.51
CA ASN A 260 -0.39 -17.10 -5.67
C ASN A 260 -1.31 -16.83 -4.45
N ASP A 261 -1.42 -15.57 -3.99
CA ASP A 261 -2.35 -15.12 -2.95
C ASP A 261 -3.82 -15.08 -3.41
N THR A 262 -4.13 -15.43 -4.67
CA THR A 262 -5.51 -15.84 -4.98
C THR A 262 -5.88 -17.20 -4.36
N GLU A 263 -4.91 -17.92 -3.78
CA GLU A 263 -5.10 -19.06 -2.86
C GLU A 263 -4.42 -18.89 -1.48
N SER A 264 -3.88 -17.72 -1.13
CA SER A 264 -3.25 -17.47 0.19
C SER A 264 -3.50 -16.08 0.79
N ASP A 265 -4.73 -15.57 0.72
CA ASP A 265 -5.23 -14.55 1.67
C ASP A 265 -5.68 -15.19 3.02
N GLU A 266 -5.01 -16.26 3.44
CA GLU A 266 -5.14 -16.89 4.77
C GLU A 266 -3.76 -17.25 5.32
N THR A 267 -3.06 -16.28 5.91
CA THR A 267 -2.26 -16.50 7.12
C THR A 267 -2.14 -15.19 7.90
N SER A 268 -3.28 -14.62 8.28
CA SER A 268 -3.35 -14.18 9.67
C SER A 268 -3.45 -15.45 10.50
N ASP A 269 -2.43 -15.68 11.32
CA ASP A 269 -2.49 -16.66 12.41
C ASP A 269 -3.89 -16.58 13.05
N PRO A 270 -4.64 -17.69 13.15
CA PRO A 270 -5.93 -17.70 13.82
C PRO A 270 -5.68 -17.52 15.32
N ASP A 271 -5.56 -16.27 15.76
CA ASP A 271 -5.90 -15.91 17.12
C ASP A 271 -7.41 -16.14 17.25
N GLU A 272 -7.77 -17.33 17.73
CA GLU A 272 -9.08 -17.70 18.26
C GLU A 272 -9.45 -16.79 19.44
N ASP A 273 -9.71 -15.50 19.19
CA ASP A 273 -10.60 -14.64 19.99
C ASP A 273 -10.77 -13.19 19.43
N THR A 274 -10.40 -12.92 18.17
CA THR A 274 -10.60 -11.59 17.58
C THR A 274 -11.94 -11.51 16.83
N PRO A 275 -12.93 -10.69 17.25
CA PRO A 275 -14.10 -10.46 16.42
C PRO A 275 -13.67 -9.71 15.15
N ARG A 276 -13.98 -10.28 13.98
CA ARG A 276 -13.79 -9.64 12.68
C ARG A 276 -14.39 -8.23 12.70
N SER A 277 -13.68 -7.24 12.15
CA SER A 277 -14.20 -5.89 11.96
C SER A 277 -15.45 -5.91 11.06
N ARG A 278 -16.49 -5.14 11.39
CA ARG A 278 -17.76 -5.04 10.63
C ARG A 278 -17.53 -4.59 9.19
N HIS A 279 -18.09 -5.30 8.20
CA HIS A 279 -18.02 -4.92 6.78
C HIS A 279 -19.26 -4.13 6.33
N TYR A 280 -19.07 -3.36 5.25
CA TYR A 280 -20.09 -2.52 4.64
C TYR A 280 -20.24 -2.89 3.16
N TRP A 281 -21.47 -3.09 2.71
CA TRP A 281 -21.77 -3.64 1.40
C TRP A 281 -22.79 -2.80 0.64
N LEU A 282 -22.57 -2.64 -0.67
CA LEU A 282 -23.59 -2.16 -1.60
C LEU A 282 -24.30 -3.34 -2.25
N PHE A 283 -25.63 -3.32 -2.24
CA PHE A 283 -26.47 -4.40 -2.78
C PHE A 283 -27.52 -3.86 -3.76
N SER A 284 -27.73 -4.55 -4.89
CA SER A 284 -28.77 -4.22 -5.87
C SER A 284 -29.92 -5.23 -5.81
N PRO A 285 -31.11 -4.86 -5.28
CA PRO A 285 -32.27 -5.74 -5.24
C PRO A 285 -32.96 -5.81 -6.61
N GLY A 286 -32.35 -6.54 -7.54
CA GLY A 286 -32.82 -6.63 -8.94
C GLY A 286 -32.50 -5.37 -9.76
N SER A 287 -32.89 -5.40 -11.05
CA SER A 287 -32.63 -4.29 -11.97
C SER A 287 -33.40 -3.05 -11.55
N GLN A 288 -32.71 -1.92 -11.35
CA GLN A 288 -33.30 -0.66 -10.84
C GLN A 288 -34.09 -0.85 -9.54
N ALA A 289 -33.63 -1.73 -8.66
CA ALA A 289 -34.28 -2.07 -7.40
C ALA A 289 -35.71 -2.65 -7.55
N SER A 290 -35.99 -3.39 -8.64
CA SER A 290 -37.32 -3.97 -8.92
C SER A 290 -37.86 -4.85 -7.79
N GLU A 291 -36.99 -5.53 -7.05
CA GLU A 291 -37.37 -6.47 -5.98
C GLU A 291 -37.38 -5.83 -4.59
N TRP A 292 -37.09 -4.53 -4.48
CA TRP A 292 -36.93 -3.88 -3.18
C TRP A 292 -38.17 -3.96 -2.29
N ASP A 293 -39.37 -3.79 -2.83
CA ASP A 293 -40.60 -3.83 -2.03
C ASP A 293 -40.83 -5.20 -1.41
N ALA A 294 -40.56 -6.27 -2.16
CA ALA A 294 -40.65 -7.65 -1.67
C ALA A 294 -39.56 -7.93 -0.63
N PHE A 295 -38.30 -7.65 -0.97
CA PHE A 295 -37.14 -7.93 -0.10
C PHE A 295 -37.18 -7.14 1.20
N SER A 296 -37.59 -5.88 1.15
CA SER A 296 -37.70 -5.03 2.34
C SER A 296 -38.86 -5.46 3.24
N SER A 297 -39.99 -5.91 2.69
CA SER A 297 -41.16 -6.38 3.45
C SER A 297 -40.91 -7.73 4.11
N GLU A 298 -40.19 -8.62 3.42
CA GLU A 298 -39.81 -9.93 3.94
C GLU A 298 -38.57 -9.89 4.85
N GLY A 299 -37.85 -8.77 4.89
CA GLY A 299 -36.66 -8.62 5.73
C GLY A 299 -35.46 -9.41 5.21
N ILE A 300 -35.26 -9.43 3.89
CA ILE A 300 -34.23 -10.24 3.25
C ILE A 300 -33.40 -9.44 2.25
N MET A 301 -32.25 -9.99 1.87
CA MET A 301 -31.54 -9.73 0.63
C MET A 301 -31.35 -11.05 -0.11
N ALA A 302 -31.49 -11.06 -1.43
CA ALA A 302 -31.40 -12.28 -2.20
C ALA A 302 -30.76 -12.13 -3.59
N LEU A 303 -30.16 -13.21 -4.10
CA LEU A 303 -29.54 -13.30 -5.42
C LEU A 303 -30.27 -14.31 -6.33
N GLY A 304 -30.45 -13.94 -7.61
CA GLY A 304 -31.32 -14.62 -8.59
C GLY A 304 -30.61 -15.53 -9.61
N TRP A 305 -29.42 -16.05 -9.31
CA TRP A 305 -28.75 -17.00 -10.22
C TRP A 305 -29.25 -18.42 -9.99
N ASP A 306 -29.69 -19.10 -11.05
CA ASP A 306 -30.19 -20.48 -10.99
C ASP A 306 -29.05 -21.49 -11.22
N ILE A 307 -28.13 -21.60 -10.24
CA ILE A 307 -26.97 -22.51 -10.29
C ILE A 307 -26.99 -23.60 -9.21
N GLY A 308 -28.10 -23.74 -8.48
CA GLY A 308 -28.21 -24.65 -7.33
C GLY A 308 -27.59 -24.05 -6.06
N ASP A 309 -27.53 -24.81 -4.97
CA ASP A 309 -27.08 -24.34 -3.66
C ASP A 309 -25.61 -23.91 -3.65
N LEU A 310 -25.35 -22.63 -3.33
CA LEU A 310 -24.00 -22.05 -3.29
C LEU A 310 -23.08 -22.73 -2.28
N ALA A 311 -23.63 -23.29 -1.20
CA ALA A 311 -22.86 -24.00 -0.19
C ALA A 311 -22.18 -25.29 -0.73
N GLN A 312 -22.58 -25.76 -1.92
CA GLN A 312 -22.02 -26.97 -2.55
C GLN A 312 -20.80 -26.69 -3.44
N PHE A 313 -20.44 -25.41 -3.64
CA PHE A 313 -19.33 -25.01 -4.48
C PHE A 313 -18.09 -24.72 -3.62
N PRO A 314 -16.99 -25.49 -3.76
CA PRO A 314 -15.82 -25.35 -2.90
C PRO A 314 -14.95 -24.13 -3.23
N ASP A 315 -15.03 -23.62 -4.47
CA ASP A 315 -14.17 -22.54 -4.95
C ASP A 315 -14.87 -21.66 -6.00
N ARG A 316 -14.29 -20.49 -6.28
CA ARG A 316 -14.81 -19.54 -7.29
C ARG A 316 -14.80 -20.11 -8.72
N ALA A 317 -13.89 -21.04 -9.03
CA ALA A 317 -13.79 -21.65 -10.35
C ALA A 317 -14.98 -22.59 -10.65
N SER A 318 -15.47 -23.29 -9.64
CA SER A 318 -16.64 -24.17 -9.70
C SER A 318 -17.94 -23.38 -9.90
N ILE A 319 -18.08 -22.22 -9.26
CA ILE A 319 -19.18 -21.26 -9.51
C ILE A 319 -19.11 -20.74 -10.95
N ARG A 320 -17.92 -20.35 -11.42
CA ARG A 320 -17.71 -19.90 -12.82
C ARG A 320 -18.17 -20.94 -13.83
N LYS A 321 -17.83 -22.20 -13.59
CA LYS A 321 -18.22 -23.32 -14.46
C LYS A 321 -19.73 -23.59 -14.45
N ALA A 322 -20.40 -23.40 -13.31
CA ALA A 322 -21.85 -23.55 -13.21
C ALA A 322 -22.62 -22.41 -13.91
N LEU A 323 -22.04 -21.21 -13.96
CA LEU A 323 -22.62 -20.05 -14.64
C LEU A 323 -22.46 -20.09 -16.17
N ASP A 324 -21.36 -20.63 -16.69
CA ASP A 324 -21.10 -20.71 -18.14
C ASP A 324 -21.73 -21.95 -18.79
N ILE A 325 -23.06 -22.08 -18.68
CA ILE A 325 -23.83 -23.24 -19.18
C ILE A 325 -23.72 -23.40 -20.71
N HIS A 326 -23.37 -22.33 -21.44
CA HIS A 326 -23.32 -22.30 -22.91
C HIS A 326 -21.91 -22.13 -23.51
N GLY A 327 -20.85 -22.03 -22.68
CA GLY A 327 -19.46 -21.90 -23.17
C GLY A 327 -19.20 -20.61 -23.93
N THR A 328 -19.84 -19.51 -23.51
CA THR A 328 -19.88 -18.24 -24.28
C THR A 328 -18.64 -17.37 -24.09
N GLY A 329 -17.81 -17.65 -23.08
CA GLY A 329 -16.58 -16.90 -22.81
C GLY A 329 -16.81 -15.43 -22.40
N ALA A 330 -18.03 -15.06 -22.01
CA ALA A 330 -18.31 -13.71 -21.49
C ALA A 330 -17.61 -13.50 -20.14
N SER A 331 -17.12 -12.28 -19.89
CA SER A 331 -16.50 -11.92 -18.61
C SER A 331 -17.56 -11.91 -17.50
N MET A 332 -17.68 -13.02 -16.76
CA MET A 332 -18.62 -13.19 -15.63
C MET A 332 -17.95 -12.93 -14.27
N THR A 333 -16.77 -12.28 -14.25
CA THR A 333 -15.94 -12.11 -13.06
C THR A 333 -16.68 -11.46 -11.89
N ASN A 334 -17.54 -10.47 -12.16
CA ASN A 334 -18.30 -9.78 -11.11
C ASN A 334 -19.44 -10.64 -10.54
N ASP A 335 -20.05 -11.51 -11.36
CA ASP A 335 -21.15 -12.38 -10.94
C ASP A 335 -20.63 -13.52 -10.08
N VAL A 336 -19.50 -14.13 -10.50
CA VAL A 336 -18.77 -15.14 -9.70
C VAL A 336 -18.39 -14.57 -8.33
N LEU A 337 -17.82 -13.36 -8.33
CA LEU A 337 -17.42 -12.69 -7.10
C LEU A 337 -18.64 -12.42 -6.22
N ALA A 338 -19.71 -11.82 -6.75
CA ALA A 338 -20.90 -11.51 -5.96
C ALA A 338 -21.52 -12.75 -5.28
N LEU A 339 -21.59 -13.89 -5.99
CA LEU A 339 -22.10 -15.15 -5.43
C LEU A 339 -21.20 -15.72 -4.35
N TRP A 340 -19.88 -15.71 -4.57
CA TRP A 340 -18.91 -16.15 -3.58
C TRP A 340 -18.95 -15.30 -2.31
N GLN A 341 -18.91 -13.98 -2.46
CA GLN A 341 -18.93 -13.06 -1.32
C GLN A 341 -20.25 -13.16 -0.54
N PHE A 342 -21.38 -13.29 -1.24
CA PHE A 342 -22.68 -13.50 -0.60
C PHE A 342 -22.72 -14.79 0.21
N GLN A 343 -22.14 -15.88 -0.27
CA GLN A 343 -22.15 -17.16 0.45
C GLN A 343 -21.13 -17.18 1.60
N ASN A 344 -19.91 -16.72 1.36
CA ASN A 344 -18.75 -17.00 2.21
C ASN A 344 -18.19 -15.79 2.96
N GLU A 345 -18.39 -14.55 2.47
CA GLU A 345 -17.72 -13.36 3.04
C GLU A 345 -18.64 -12.43 3.83
N ILE A 346 -19.95 -12.41 3.54
CA ILE A 346 -20.93 -11.65 4.34
C ILE A 346 -21.20 -12.37 5.66
N GLU A 347 -21.11 -11.66 6.78
CA GLU A 347 -21.34 -12.20 8.12
C GLU A 347 -22.52 -11.51 8.83
N ILE A 348 -22.95 -12.11 9.95
CA ILE A 348 -23.98 -11.50 10.82
C ILE A 348 -23.36 -10.25 11.45
N GLY A 349 -24.07 -9.11 11.36
CA GLY A 349 -23.60 -7.82 11.86
C GLY A 349 -23.05 -6.88 10.79
N ASP A 350 -22.90 -7.35 9.54
CA ASP A 350 -22.53 -6.51 8.39
C ASP A 350 -23.65 -5.55 7.98
N VAL A 351 -23.27 -4.39 7.43
CA VAL A 351 -24.23 -3.35 6.98
C VAL A 351 -24.41 -3.42 5.47
N ILE A 352 -25.67 -3.42 5.03
CA ILE A 352 -26.07 -3.45 3.62
C ILE A 352 -26.76 -2.14 3.25
N TYR A 353 -26.28 -1.46 2.21
CA TYR A 353 -26.97 -0.37 1.54
C TYR A 353 -27.58 -0.87 0.22
N ALA A 354 -28.91 -0.92 0.16
CA ALA A 354 -29.65 -1.30 -1.03
C ALA A 354 -29.72 -0.11 -2.00
N LYS A 355 -29.24 -0.28 -3.23
CA LYS A 355 -29.18 0.77 -4.26
C LYS A 355 -30.18 0.58 -5.40
N LYS A 356 -30.67 1.71 -5.92
CA LYS A 356 -31.49 1.83 -7.12
C LYS A 356 -30.67 2.51 -8.21
N GLY A 357 -30.13 1.70 -9.12
CA GLY A 357 -29.19 2.17 -10.12
C GLY A 357 -27.87 2.64 -9.50
N ARG A 358 -27.28 3.72 -10.04
CA ARG A 358 -25.99 4.28 -9.58
C ARG A 358 -26.16 5.42 -8.57
N LYS A 359 -27.28 6.14 -8.64
CA LYS A 359 -27.45 7.46 -8.03
C LYS A 359 -28.34 7.48 -6.80
N GLN A 360 -28.93 6.35 -6.41
CA GLN A 360 -29.91 6.33 -5.34
C GLN A 360 -29.75 5.10 -4.44
N PHE A 361 -30.07 5.29 -3.16
CA PHE A 361 -30.33 4.22 -2.20
C PHE A 361 -31.81 4.10 -1.90
N VAL A 362 -32.25 2.86 -1.69
CA VAL A 362 -33.62 2.52 -1.32
C VAL A 362 -33.75 2.01 0.12
N GLY A 363 -32.62 1.63 0.73
CA GLY A 363 -32.60 1.31 2.15
C GLY A 363 -31.23 0.92 2.71
N ARG A 364 -31.18 0.81 4.03
CA ARG A 364 -30.01 0.42 4.82
C ARG A 364 -30.42 -0.58 5.88
N GLY A 365 -29.65 -1.64 6.08
CA GLY A 365 -29.98 -2.71 7.02
C GLY A 365 -28.77 -3.48 7.52
N GLU A 366 -28.95 -4.24 8.59
CA GLU A 366 -27.91 -5.08 9.19
C GLU A 366 -28.21 -6.57 8.94
N VAL A 367 -27.22 -7.36 8.55
CA VAL A 367 -27.38 -8.78 8.29
C VAL A 367 -27.59 -9.54 9.59
N THR A 368 -28.62 -10.38 9.64
CA THR A 368 -29.03 -11.12 10.86
C THR A 368 -29.03 -12.65 10.68
N SER A 369 -28.67 -13.14 9.50
CA SER A 369 -28.52 -14.59 9.27
C SER A 369 -27.31 -14.92 8.39
N VAL A 370 -26.84 -16.16 8.54
CA VAL A 370 -26.01 -16.84 7.53
C VAL A 370 -26.78 -16.98 6.21
N ALA A 371 -26.06 -17.24 5.12
CA ALA A 371 -26.66 -17.54 3.82
C ALA A 371 -27.51 -18.82 3.88
N LYS A 372 -28.67 -18.79 3.20
CA LYS A 372 -29.59 -19.91 3.08
C LYS A 372 -30.00 -20.08 1.63
N PHE A 373 -30.19 -21.32 1.20
CA PHE A 373 -30.79 -21.65 -0.08
C PHE A 373 -32.25 -22.07 0.11
N GLU A 374 -33.17 -21.38 -0.55
CA GLU A 374 -34.62 -21.62 -0.49
C GLU A 374 -35.13 -22.17 -1.83
N PRO A 375 -35.17 -23.51 -2.02
CA PRO A 375 -35.52 -24.13 -3.31
C PRO A 375 -36.98 -23.92 -3.72
N ASP A 376 -37.86 -23.63 -2.75
CA ASP A 376 -39.29 -23.42 -2.99
C ASP A 376 -39.62 -22.02 -3.53
N ARG A 377 -38.64 -21.09 -3.56
CA ARG A 377 -38.82 -19.78 -4.18
C ARG A 377 -38.77 -19.89 -5.71
N ALA A 378 -39.69 -19.19 -6.38
CA ALA A 378 -39.75 -19.16 -7.84
C ALA A 378 -38.47 -18.56 -8.46
N ASP A 379 -37.95 -17.48 -7.86
CA ASP A 379 -36.73 -16.77 -8.23
C ASP A 379 -36.04 -16.23 -6.96
N TYR A 380 -34.77 -15.81 -7.06
CA TYR A 380 -33.96 -15.31 -5.94
C TYR A 380 -33.82 -16.31 -4.78
N ARG A 381 -33.34 -17.51 -5.09
CA ARG A 381 -33.26 -18.65 -4.15
C ARG A 381 -32.12 -18.56 -3.13
N HIS A 382 -31.16 -17.66 -3.32
CA HIS A 382 -30.06 -17.42 -2.37
C HIS A 382 -30.42 -16.27 -1.45
N VAL A 383 -30.63 -16.53 -0.17
CA VAL A 383 -31.27 -15.58 0.76
C VAL A 383 -30.43 -15.37 2.01
N ARG A 384 -30.38 -14.11 2.47
CA ARG A 384 -29.96 -13.72 3.82
C ARG A 384 -31.02 -12.84 4.45
N THR A 385 -31.24 -12.99 5.76
CA THR A 385 -32.13 -12.12 6.51
C THR A 385 -31.41 -10.82 6.86
N VAL A 386 -32.05 -9.68 6.60
CA VAL A 386 -31.54 -8.34 6.84
C VAL A 386 -32.56 -7.55 7.65
N ALA A 387 -32.13 -7.04 8.80
CA ALA A 387 -32.89 -6.09 9.59
C ALA A 387 -32.76 -4.70 8.93
N TRP A 388 -33.67 -4.39 8.00
CA TRP A 388 -33.74 -3.09 7.35
C TRP A 388 -34.10 -2.00 8.38
N THR A 389 -33.12 -1.15 8.69
CA THR A 389 -33.26 -0.05 9.66
C THR A 389 -33.81 1.21 9.01
N HIS A 390 -33.49 1.45 7.74
CA HIS A 390 -33.96 2.61 6.98
C HIS A 390 -34.55 2.14 5.65
N LYS A 391 -35.73 2.65 5.30
CA LYS A 391 -36.44 2.41 4.03
C LYS A 391 -36.95 3.75 3.49
N GLY A 392 -36.63 4.09 2.25
CA GLY A 392 -36.86 5.43 1.70
C GLY A 392 -36.11 5.61 0.38
N GLU A 393 -35.98 6.85 -0.10
CA GLU A 393 -35.11 7.16 -1.25
C GLU A 393 -34.11 8.24 -0.84
N TRP A 394 -32.82 7.93 -1.00
CA TRP A 394 -31.71 8.87 -0.76
C TRP A 394 -30.88 9.00 -2.01
N GLU A 395 -30.30 10.18 -2.24
CA GLU A 395 -29.30 10.34 -3.30
C GLU A 395 -27.99 9.71 -2.86
N ASN A 396 -27.34 9.00 -3.79
CA ASN A 396 -26.04 8.41 -3.55
C ASN A 396 -24.95 9.49 -3.74
N PRO A 397 -24.15 9.82 -2.71
CA PRO A 397 -23.15 10.88 -2.79
C PRO A 397 -22.03 10.57 -3.79
N GLU A 398 -21.70 9.30 -3.98
CA GLU A 398 -20.74 8.85 -5.00
C GLU A 398 -21.45 7.93 -6.01
N ASN A 399 -21.25 8.08 -7.31
CA ASN A 399 -21.97 7.26 -8.30
C ASN A 399 -21.64 5.75 -8.11
N GLY A 400 -22.59 5.00 -7.57
CA GLY A 400 -22.43 3.59 -7.23
C GLY A 400 -22.07 2.70 -8.44
N PRO A 401 -21.36 1.59 -8.20
CA PRO A 401 -20.99 0.62 -9.24
C PRO A 401 -22.25 -0.03 -9.84
N LEU A 402 -22.17 -0.50 -11.08
CA LEU A 402 -23.25 -1.28 -11.71
C LEU A 402 -23.34 -2.72 -11.19
N LYS A 403 -22.38 -3.14 -10.36
CA LYS A 403 -22.30 -4.48 -9.78
C LYS A 403 -23.47 -4.76 -8.84
N THR A 404 -23.84 -6.05 -8.73
CA THR A 404 -24.94 -6.51 -7.88
C THR A 404 -24.59 -6.44 -6.40
N LEU A 405 -23.37 -6.84 -6.04
CA LEU A 405 -22.81 -6.79 -4.70
C LEU A 405 -21.41 -6.16 -4.75
N THR A 406 -21.05 -5.32 -3.79
CA THR A 406 -19.71 -4.73 -3.70
C THR A 406 -19.35 -4.46 -2.25
N ASP A 407 -18.21 -4.96 -1.80
CA ASP A 407 -17.62 -4.59 -0.52
C ASP A 407 -17.05 -3.17 -0.61
N ILE A 408 -17.47 -2.29 0.29
CA ILE A 408 -17.02 -0.90 0.38
C ILE A 408 -16.28 -0.61 1.69
N THR A 409 -15.96 -1.62 2.49
CA THR A 409 -15.34 -1.50 3.82
C THR A 409 -14.03 -0.70 3.78
N GLN A 410 -13.23 -0.87 2.71
CA GLN A 410 -11.97 -0.15 2.52
C GLN A 410 -12.16 1.32 2.10
N LEU A 411 -13.36 1.71 1.66
CA LEU A 411 -13.72 3.07 1.26
C LEU A 411 -14.24 3.86 2.47
N SER A 412 -13.42 3.96 3.51
CA SER A 412 -13.80 4.55 4.81
C SER A 412 -14.48 5.92 4.71
N GLY A 413 -14.03 6.80 3.81
CA GLY A 413 -14.68 8.11 3.59
C GLY A 413 -16.08 8.01 2.99
N TYR A 414 -16.31 7.09 2.06
CA TYR A 414 -17.62 6.85 1.48
C TYR A 414 -18.56 6.16 2.47
N VAL A 415 -18.06 5.21 3.26
CA VAL A 415 -18.83 4.59 4.36
C VAL A 415 -19.24 5.64 5.41
N GLU A 416 -18.35 6.57 5.76
CA GLU A 416 -18.68 7.70 6.65
C GLU A 416 -19.78 8.60 6.04
N GLU A 417 -19.67 8.98 4.77
CA GLU A 417 -20.71 9.77 4.07
C GLU A 417 -22.06 9.05 4.02
N LEU A 418 -22.07 7.72 3.85
CA LEU A 418 -23.29 6.93 3.90
C LEU A 418 -23.85 6.86 5.32
N GLU A 419 -23.04 6.56 6.33
CA GLU A 419 -23.53 6.54 7.72
C GLU A 419 -24.04 7.92 8.17
N ASP A 420 -23.44 9.02 7.72
CA ASP A 420 -23.94 10.38 7.94
C ASP A 420 -25.26 10.64 7.17
N LEU A 421 -25.38 10.19 5.92
CA LEU A 421 -26.60 10.31 5.10
C LEU A 421 -27.80 9.57 5.71
N PHE A 422 -27.55 8.43 6.35
CA PHE A 422 -28.55 7.68 7.11
C PHE A 422 -28.56 8.08 8.60
N GLY A 423 -27.89 9.18 8.95
CA GLY A 423 -27.54 9.61 10.30
C GLY A 423 -28.39 10.74 10.92
N GLU A 424 -29.63 10.94 10.48
CA GLU A 424 -30.60 11.78 11.22
C GLU A 424 -31.68 10.88 11.87
N ASP A 425 -31.77 10.95 13.21
CA ASP A 425 -32.59 10.13 14.13
C ASP A 425 -32.10 8.73 14.51
N SER A 426 -30.78 8.48 14.51
CA SER A 426 -30.21 7.40 15.34
C SER A 426 -29.66 7.97 16.65
N GLU A 427 -30.24 7.50 17.76
CA GLU A 427 -29.79 7.76 19.13
C GLU A 427 -28.26 7.68 19.26
N PRO A 428 -27.65 8.44 20.20
CA PRO A 428 -26.20 8.47 20.40
C PRO A 428 -25.63 7.05 20.32
N ARG A 429 -24.61 6.86 19.46
CA ARG A 429 -23.86 5.61 19.25
C ARG A 429 -23.97 4.78 20.53
N LEU A 430 -24.66 3.65 20.47
CA LEU A 430 -24.63 2.65 21.52
C LEU A 430 -23.17 2.21 21.65
N ILE A 431 -22.42 2.92 22.49
CA ILE A 431 -21.23 2.43 23.13
C ILE A 431 -21.67 1.09 23.72
N PRO A 432 -21.04 -0.05 23.36
CA PRO A 432 -21.43 -1.34 23.87
C PRO A 432 -21.65 -1.19 25.38
N SER A 433 -22.83 -1.60 25.84
CA SER A 433 -23.14 -1.51 27.26
C SER A 433 -21.99 -2.21 28.00
N ARG A 434 -21.49 -1.61 29.09
CA ARG A 434 -20.33 -2.09 29.87
C ARG A 434 -20.37 -3.58 30.26
N GLY A 435 -21.48 -4.29 30.03
CA GLY A 435 -21.66 -5.71 30.34
C GLY A 435 -20.95 -6.69 29.40
N ASP A 436 -20.59 -6.31 28.16
CA ASP A 436 -20.16 -7.29 27.13
C ASP A 436 -18.66 -7.25 26.76
N LEU A 437 -17.88 -6.29 27.28
CA LEU A 437 -16.45 -6.21 26.97
C LEU A 437 -15.62 -7.11 27.91
N PRO A 438 -14.68 -7.93 27.38
CA PRO A 438 -13.78 -8.71 28.21
C PRO A 438 -12.99 -7.81 29.16
N THR A 439 -13.03 -8.13 30.45
CA THR A 439 -12.22 -7.45 31.46
C THR A 439 -10.73 -7.69 31.19
N TYR A 440 -9.92 -6.68 31.49
CA TYR A 440 -8.47 -6.78 31.38
C TYR A 440 -7.81 -5.90 32.43
N SER A 441 -7.13 -6.52 33.38
CA SER A 441 -6.59 -5.92 34.58
C SER A 441 -5.07 -5.80 34.53
N ARG A 442 -4.49 -5.30 35.62
CA ARG A 442 -3.04 -5.30 35.84
C ARG A 442 -2.48 -6.73 35.89
N ASP A 443 -3.22 -7.66 36.47
CA ASP A 443 -2.74 -9.03 36.68
C ASP A 443 -2.73 -9.77 35.33
N ASP A 444 -3.78 -9.62 34.51
CA ASP A 444 -3.82 -10.13 33.13
C ASP A 444 -2.65 -9.58 32.28
N PHE A 445 -2.28 -8.31 32.51
CA PHE A 445 -1.12 -7.70 31.85
C PHE A 445 0.20 -8.36 32.27
N LEU A 446 0.39 -8.63 33.55
CA LEU A 446 1.64 -9.23 34.07
C LEU A 446 1.77 -10.71 33.72
N GLU A 447 0.66 -11.40 33.48
CA GLU A 447 0.64 -12.78 32.99
C GLU A 447 1.06 -12.86 31.51
N GLU A 448 0.57 -11.95 30.67
CA GLU A 448 0.84 -11.98 29.23
C GLU A 448 2.10 -11.20 28.81
N VAL A 449 2.43 -10.12 29.52
CA VAL A 449 3.55 -9.23 29.19
C VAL A 449 4.65 -9.48 30.20
N PHE A 450 5.75 -10.09 29.74
CA PHE A 450 6.91 -10.45 30.56
C PHE A 450 7.69 -9.24 31.09
N VAL A 451 7.06 -8.44 31.95
CA VAL A 451 7.66 -7.31 32.67
C VAL A 451 7.40 -7.47 34.16
N SER A 452 8.27 -6.87 34.97
CA SER A 452 8.12 -6.92 36.43
C SER A 452 6.97 -6.04 36.92
N ASP A 453 6.42 -6.36 38.10
CA ASP A 453 5.46 -5.51 38.82
C ASP A 453 5.95 -4.06 38.95
N ASP A 454 7.21 -3.87 39.36
CA ASP A 454 7.84 -2.56 39.52
C ASP A 454 7.89 -1.78 38.20
N ASP A 455 8.19 -2.48 37.10
CA ASP A 455 8.24 -1.89 35.76
C ASP A 455 6.85 -1.54 35.23
N TYR A 456 5.84 -2.37 35.48
CA TYR A 456 4.45 -2.04 35.17
C TYR A 456 4.02 -0.79 35.92
N ASP A 457 4.24 -0.74 37.24
CA ASP A 457 3.82 0.40 38.06
C ASP A 457 4.56 1.68 37.64
N ARG A 458 5.84 1.57 37.29
CA ARG A 458 6.64 2.66 36.71
C ARG A 458 6.08 3.12 35.36
N LEU A 459 5.74 2.18 34.47
CA LEU A 459 5.22 2.44 33.13
C LEU A 459 3.83 3.09 33.18
N ALA A 460 2.90 2.51 33.94
CA ALA A 460 1.56 3.03 34.13
C ALA A 460 1.59 4.41 34.80
N SER A 461 2.44 4.62 35.80
CA SER A 461 2.63 5.92 36.45
C SER A 461 3.22 6.96 35.50
N LEU A 462 4.18 6.56 34.66
CA LEU A 462 4.77 7.41 33.65
C LEU A 462 3.72 7.86 32.62
N LEU A 463 2.90 6.93 32.12
CA LEU A 463 1.83 7.20 31.16
C LEU A 463 0.75 8.10 31.76
N LYS A 464 0.28 7.82 32.97
CA LYS A 464 -0.72 8.66 33.66
C LYS A 464 -0.22 10.08 33.88
N ARG A 465 1.04 10.25 34.26
CA ARG A 465 1.66 11.57 34.55
C ARG A 465 1.99 12.36 33.30
N LYS A 466 2.66 11.75 32.32
CA LYS A 466 3.15 12.43 31.10
C LYS A 466 2.14 12.46 29.97
N LYS A 467 1.14 11.55 29.99
CA LYS A 467 0.15 11.31 28.94
C LYS A 467 0.72 10.86 27.59
N ASN A 468 2.02 11.02 27.36
CA ASN A 468 2.73 10.52 26.19
C ASN A 468 3.98 9.77 26.63
N ILE A 469 4.17 8.56 26.11
CA ILE A 469 5.36 7.75 26.36
C ILE A 469 5.94 7.22 25.05
N ILE A 470 7.21 6.86 25.07
CA ILE A 470 7.86 6.08 24.02
C ILE A 470 8.40 4.80 24.65
N LEU A 471 7.93 3.67 24.16
CA LEU A 471 8.50 2.35 24.43
C LEU A 471 9.69 2.17 23.48
N SER A 472 10.90 2.21 24.04
CA SER A 472 12.13 2.00 23.28
C SER A 472 12.75 0.66 23.64
N GLY A 473 13.28 -0.07 22.67
CA GLY A 473 14.04 -1.27 22.95
C GLY A 473 14.42 -2.02 21.69
N PRO A 474 15.18 -3.12 21.83
CA PRO A 474 15.54 -3.98 20.72
C PRO A 474 14.30 -4.56 20.00
N PRO A 475 14.46 -5.05 18.76
CA PRO A 475 13.39 -5.78 18.09
C PRO A 475 12.99 -7.03 18.90
N GLY A 476 11.70 -7.40 18.84
CA GLY A 476 11.20 -8.62 19.46
C GLY A 476 11.05 -8.62 21.00
N VAL A 477 11.16 -7.46 21.67
CA VAL A 477 10.88 -7.36 23.14
C VAL A 477 9.39 -7.15 23.47
N GLY A 478 8.49 -7.35 22.51
CA GLY A 478 7.05 -7.24 22.75
C GLY A 478 6.48 -5.82 22.86
N LYS A 479 7.13 -4.79 22.31
CA LYS A 479 6.69 -3.37 22.43
C LYS A 479 5.24 -3.15 21.96
N THR A 480 4.90 -3.65 20.76
CA THR A 480 3.56 -3.53 20.17
C THR A 480 2.50 -4.26 20.97
N PHE A 481 2.84 -5.45 21.45
CA PHE A 481 1.99 -6.22 22.33
C PHE A 481 1.75 -5.49 23.67
N ALA A 482 2.83 -5.06 24.33
CA ALA A 482 2.78 -4.33 25.59
C ALA A 482 2.02 -2.99 25.49
N ALA A 483 2.13 -2.24 24.39
CA ALA A 483 1.42 -0.98 24.21
C ALA A 483 -0.11 -1.15 24.24
N LYS A 484 -0.63 -2.14 23.50
CA LYS A 484 -2.07 -2.45 23.46
C LYS A 484 -2.55 -2.99 24.81
N ARG A 485 -1.84 -3.96 25.38
CA ARG A 485 -2.19 -4.54 26.68
C ARG A 485 -2.13 -3.52 27.81
N LEU A 486 -1.20 -2.57 27.77
CA LEU A 486 -1.11 -1.49 28.75
C LEU A 486 -2.36 -0.61 28.68
N ALA A 487 -2.80 -0.24 27.46
CA ALA A 487 -4.02 0.52 27.26
C ALA A 487 -5.25 -0.20 27.85
N TYR A 488 -5.40 -1.50 27.56
CA TYR A 488 -6.47 -2.32 28.12
C TYR A 488 -6.42 -2.39 29.64
N SER A 489 -5.23 -2.60 30.23
CA SER A 489 -5.08 -2.69 31.69
C SER A 489 -5.47 -1.40 32.41
N ILE A 490 -5.22 -0.25 31.78
CA ILE A 490 -5.60 1.06 32.33
C ILE A 490 -7.09 1.32 32.15
N MET A 491 -7.69 0.83 31.06
CA MET A 491 -9.14 0.89 30.84
C MET A 491 -9.93 -0.07 31.74
N GLY A 492 -9.31 -1.18 32.13
CA GLY A 492 -9.97 -2.31 32.82
C GLY A 492 -10.65 -3.30 31.87
N PHE A 493 -10.61 -3.07 30.55
CA PHE A 493 -11.33 -3.84 29.54
C PHE A 493 -10.57 -3.82 28.21
N LYS A 494 -10.73 -4.88 27.41
CA LYS A 494 -10.28 -4.93 26.01
C LYS A 494 -11.24 -4.13 25.11
N ASP A 495 -11.13 -2.80 25.16
CA ASP A 495 -11.97 -1.88 24.38
C ASP A 495 -11.21 -1.33 23.18
N THR A 496 -11.41 -1.94 22.02
CA THR A 496 -10.74 -1.57 20.77
C THR A 496 -11.21 -0.21 20.24
N ALA A 497 -12.44 0.22 20.53
CA ALA A 497 -12.99 1.49 20.06
C ALA A 497 -12.29 2.72 20.69
N ARG A 498 -11.62 2.52 21.84
CA ARG A 498 -10.85 3.57 22.52
C ARG A 498 -9.33 3.42 22.34
N THR A 499 -8.93 2.59 21.38
CA THR A 499 -7.54 2.41 20.97
C THR A 499 -7.40 2.56 19.47
N GLN A 500 -6.48 3.39 19.01
CA GLN A 500 -6.16 3.50 17.58
C GLN A 500 -4.66 3.37 17.38
N MET A 501 -4.24 2.64 16.34
CA MET A 501 -2.84 2.41 16.02
C MET A 501 -2.54 2.89 14.60
N VAL A 502 -1.41 3.58 14.45
CA VAL A 502 -0.83 3.97 13.16
C VAL A 502 0.65 3.65 13.16
N GLN A 503 1.26 3.49 11.98
CA GLN A 503 2.70 3.31 11.82
C GLN A 503 3.29 4.49 11.05
N PHE A 504 4.38 5.07 11.56
CA PHE A 504 5.10 6.14 10.87
C PHE A 504 6.14 5.59 9.89
N HIS A 505 6.26 6.27 8.76
CA HIS A 505 7.29 6.05 7.75
C HIS A 505 7.84 7.39 7.25
N GLN A 506 8.92 7.38 6.47
CA GLN A 506 9.63 8.61 6.07
C GLN A 506 8.74 9.61 5.32
N SER A 507 7.80 9.11 4.51
CA SER A 507 6.85 9.95 3.76
C SER A 507 5.60 10.36 4.56
N TYR A 508 5.44 9.93 5.81
CA TYR A 508 4.24 10.23 6.61
C TYR A 508 4.25 11.71 7.00
N SER A 509 3.14 12.40 6.74
CA SER A 509 3.07 13.87 6.80
C SER A 509 1.99 14.38 7.75
N TYR A 510 1.95 15.70 7.95
CA TYR A 510 0.88 16.34 8.72
C TYR A 510 -0.48 16.11 8.04
N GLU A 511 -0.50 16.14 6.72
CA GLU A 511 -1.68 15.99 5.88
C GLU A 511 -2.28 14.58 5.98
N ASP A 512 -1.45 13.57 6.28
CA ASP A 512 -1.89 12.20 6.58
C ASP A 512 -2.38 12.04 8.02
N PHE A 513 -1.80 12.77 8.97
CA PHE A 513 -2.04 12.59 10.42
C PHE A 513 -3.21 13.41 10.95
N MET A 514 -3.29 14.67 10.53
CA MET A 514 -4.17 15.70 11.06
C MET A 514 -5.28 16.07 10.10
N MET A 515 -4.94 16.77 9.02
CA MET A 515 -5.88 17.10 7.96
C MET A 515 -5.12 17.57 6.74
N GLY A 516 -5.63 17.25 5.56
CA GLY A 516 -4.99 17.60 4.31
C GLY A 516 -5.95 17.57 3.14
N TYR A 517 -5.62 18.32 2.09
CA TYR A 517 -6.37 18.29 0.86
C TYR A 517 -6.10 16.99 0.10
N ARG A 518 -7.16 16.24 -0.18
CA ARG A 518 -7.13 15.06 -1.06
C ARG A 518 -7.91 15.35 -2.33
N PRO A 519 -7.43 14.85 -3.48
CA PRO A 519 -8.18 14.94 -4.71
C PRO A 519 -9.50 14.18 -4.58
N ASN A 520 -10.61 14.77 -5.02
CA ASN A 520 -11.90 14.10 -5.11
C ASN A 520 -12.14 13.56 -6.54
N GLU A 521 -13.16 12.71 -6.71
CA GLU A 521 -13.48 12.11 -8.01
C GLU A 521 -13.92 13.13 -9.07
N GLU A 522 -14.36 14.32 -8.65
CA GLU A 522 -14.79 15.41 -9.52
C GLU A 522 -13.63 16.31 -10.00
N GLY A 523 -12.38 15.98 -9.66
CA GLY A 523 -11.20 16.75 -10.08
C GLY A 523 -10.91 18.01 -9.23
N GLY A 524 -11.60 18.18 -8.11
CA GLY A 524 -11.33 19.18 -7.08
C GLY A 524 -10.51 18.61 -5.91
N PHE A 525 -10.36 19.41 -4.85
CA PHE A 525 -9.74 18.97 -3.60
C PHE A 525 -10.76 19.04 -2.48
N ARG A 526 -10.90 17.95 -1.71
CA ARG A 526 -11.64 17.92 -0.46
C ARG A 526 -10.67 17.88 0.72
N LEU A 527 -10.99 18.62 1.76
CA LEU A 527 -10.20 18.62 2.98
C LEU A 527 -10.60 17.40 3.80
N GLU A 528 -9.72 16.41 3.88
CA GLU A 528 -9.95 15.20 4.67
C GLU A 528 -9.29 15.31 6.05
N LYS A 529 -9.96 14.74 7.05
CA LYS A 529 -9.46 14.64 8.43
C LYS A 529 -8.64 13.37 8.58
N GLY A 530 -7.43 13.51 9.11
CA GLY A 530 -6.54 12.41 9.42
C GLY A 530 -6.96 11.61 10.66
N PRO A 531 -6.30 10.48 10.93
CA PRO A 531 -6.64 9.56 12.01
C PRO A 531 -6.52 10.22 13.39
N PHE A 532 -5.51 11.07 13.62
CA PHE A 532 -5.34 11.69 14.94
C PHE A 532 -6.39 12.77 15.22
N TYR A 533 -6.76 13.56 14.20
CA TYR A 533 -7.86 14.52 14.33
C TYR A 533 -9.16 13.81 14.67
N ARG A 534 -9.55 12.78 13.90
CA ARG A 534 -10.80 12.03 14.13
C ARG A 534 -10.83 11.41 15.52
N PHE A 535 -9.75 10.77 15.95
CA PHE A 535 -9.65 10.17 17.27
C PHE A 535 -9.75 11.19 18.41
N CYS A 536 -9.23 12.40 18.23
CA CYS A 536 -9.39 13.48 19.19
C CYS A 536 -10.86 13.96 19.27
N GLU A 537 -11.58 14.03 18.15
CA GLU A 537 -13.00 14.38 18.14
C GLU A 537 -13.84 13.30 18.85
N GLU A 538 -13.57 12.02 18.60
CA GLU A 538 -14.23 10.90 19.27
C GLU A 538 -14.00 10.92 20.79
N ALA A 539 -12.75 11.09 21.21
CA ALA A 539 -12.40 11.20 22.62
C ALA A 539 -13.01 12.44 23.30
N ARG A 540 -13.30 13.50 22.55
CA ARG A 540 -13.96 14.72 23.04
C ARG A 540 -15.47 14.54 23.16
N ALA A 541 -16.08 13.77 22.26
CA ALA A 541 -17.51 13.47 22.27
C ALA A 541 -17.90 12.47 23.38
N ASP A 542 -16.97 11.62 23.83
CA ASP A 542 -17.16 10.70 24.95
C ASP A 542 -16.96 11.35 26.33
N ASP A 543 -17.25 10.62 27.41
CA ASP A 543 -16.98 11.07 28.78
C ASP A 543 -15.48 11.30 29.00
N SER A 544 -15.14 12.55 29.35
CA SER A 544 -13.79 13.01 29.72
C SER A 544 -13.06 12.19 30.80
N LYS A 545 -13.77 11.32 31.54
CA LYS A 545 -13.16 10.39 32.51
C LYS A 545 -12.66 9.10 31.88
N ARG A 546 -13.13 8.76 30.68
CA ARG A 546 -12.77 7.53 29.98
C ARG A 546 -11.49 7.74 29.20
N PRO A 547 -10.42 6.99 29.48
CA PRO A 547 -9.16 7.17 28.78
C PRO A 547 -9.23 6.61 27.35
N TYR A 548 -8.56 7.30 26.44
CA TYR A 548 -8.33 6.94 25.04
C TYR A 548 -6.83 6.76 24.80
N PHE A 549 -6.43 5.89 23.88
CA PHE A 549 -5.03 5.58 23.61
C PHE A 549 -4.73 5.59 22.10
N PHE A 550 -3.84 6.47 21.69
CA PHE A 550 -3.34 6.57 20.33
C PHE A 550 -1.91 6.00 20.28
N ILE A 551 -1.75 4.89 19.57
CA ILE A 551 -0.51 4.12 19.48
C ILE A 551 0.18 4.46 18.16
N ILE A 552 1.47 4.77 18.24
CA ILE A 552 2.29 5.13 17.07
C ILE A 552 3.45 4.15 16.99
N ASP A 553 3.39 3.25 16.03
CA ASP A 553 4.49 2.36 15.71
C ASP A 553 5.55 3.07 14.87
N GLU A 554 6.80 2.63 15.02
CA GLU A 554 7.97 3.20 14.34
C GLU A 554 8.02 4.74 14.42
N ILE A 555 7.73 5.30 15.60
CA ILE A 555 7.56 6.75 15.79
C ILE A 555 8.78 7.57 15.33
N ASN A 556 9.96 6.96 15.40
CA ASN A 556 11.22 7.55 14.99
C ASN A 556 11.44 7.56 13.46
N ARG A 557 10.75 6.71 12.68
CA ARG A 557 10.89 6.68 11.20
C ARG A 557 10.22 7.88 10.49
N GLY A 558 9.33 8.59 11.18
CA GLY A 558 8.70 9.83 10.69
C GLY A 558 9.36 11.09 11.25
N ASN A 559 9.23 12.22 10.55
CA ASN A 559 9.60 13.53 11.10
C ASN A 559 8.51 14.02 12.06
N ILE A 560 8.60 13.61 13.33
CA ILE A 560 7.56 13.87 14.34
C ILE A 560 7.24 15.36 14.46
N SER A 561 8.24 16.24 14.39
CA SER A 561 8.04 17.69 14.45
C SER A 561 7.19 18.21 13.29
N LYS A 562 7.40 17.68 12.08
CA LYS A 562 6.60 18.01 10.90
C LYS A 562 5.21 17.39 10.98
N ILE A 563 5.10 16.14 11.42
CA ILE A 563 3.83 15.40 11.49
C ILE A 563 2.87 16.01 12.51
N PHE A 564 3.35 16.34 13.71
CA PHE A 564 2.51 16.97 14.73
C PHE A 564 2.31 18.47 14.50
N GLY A 565 3.19 19.12 13.73
CA GLY A 565 3.10 20.55 13.42
C GLY A 565 2.87 21.43 14.65
N GLU A 566 1.82 22.22 14.59
CA GLU A 566 1.36 23.13 15.65
C GLU A 566 0.89 22.42 16.93
N LEU A 567 0.49 21.15 16.85
CA LEU A 567 0.01 20.37 17.99
C LEU A 567 1.11 19.83 18.88
N LEU A 568 2.37 19.96 18.45
CA LEU A 568 3.51 19.49 19.21
C LEU A 568 3.56 20.12 20.62
N MET A 569 2.99 21.30 20.82
CA MET A 569 2.82 21.88 22.16
C MET A 569 1.68 21.22 22.94
N LEU A 570 0.54 20.95 22.27
CA LEU A 570 -0.70 20.51 22.90
C LEU A 570 -0.64 19.06 23.42
N ILE A 571 0.32 18.25 22.96
CA ILE A 571 0.48 16.89 23.49
C ILE A 571 0.90 16.91 24.96
N GLU A 572 1.53 17.97 25.45
CA GLU A 572 1.96 18.11 26.85
C GLU A 572 0.76 18.02 27.81
N ALA A 573 0.91 17.26 28.89
CA ALA A 573 -0.21 16.94 29.78
C ALA A 573 -0.94 18.18 30.36
N ASP A 574 -0.22 19.28 30.61
CA ASP A 574 -0.74 20.55 31.11
C ASP A 574 -1.28 21.49 30.02
N LYS A 575 -1.07 21.15 28.75
CA LYS A 575 -1.51 21.94 27.57
C LYS A 575 -2.73 21.36 26.87
N ARG A 576 -3.16 20.16 27.26
CA ARG A 576 -4.37 19.53 26.72
C ARG A 576 -5.62 20.31 27.12
N GLY A 577 -6.58 20.36 26.19
CA GLY A 577 -7.76 21.22 26.28
C GLY A 577 -7.50 22.70 25.95
N GLN A 578 -6.25 23.11 25.67
CA GLN A 578 -5.98 24.43 25.10
C GLN A 578 -6.24 24.38 23.60
N GLU A 579 -6.98 25.36 23.11
CA GLU A 579 -7.35 25.47 21.70
C GLU A 579 -6.26 26.20 20.92
N LEU A 580 -5.99 25.69 19.72
CA LEU A 580 -5.09 26.29 18.75
C LEU A 580 -5.75 26.27 17.38
N ARG A 581 -5.52 27.31 16.58
CA ARG A 581 -6.11 27.45 15.24
C ARG A 581 -5.32 26.62 14.23
N LEU A 582 -6.00 25.69 13.54
CA LEU A 582 -5.37 24.82 12.54
C LEU A 582 -4.97 25.58 11.27
N LEU A 583 -3.99 25.05 10.53
CA LEU A 583 -3.45 25.69 9.32
C LEU A 583 -4.41 25.64 8.12
N TYR A 584 -5.04 24.49 7.90
CA TYR A 584 -5.85 24.23 6.70
C TYR A 584 -7.30 24.65 6.83
N LYS A 585 -7.76 24.89 8.06
CA LYS A 585 -9.14 25.27 8.36
C LYS A 585 -9.15 26.29 9.45
N ASP A 586 -9.97 27.32 9.28
CA ASP A 586 -10.22 28.34 10.29
C ASP A 586 -11.06 27.77 11.46
N GLU A 587 -10.48 26.81 12.17
CA GLU A 587 -11.10 26.07 13.26
C GLU A 587 -10.13 25.99 14.45
N LEU A 588 -10.70 26.12 15.65
CA LEU A 588 -10.00 25.89 16.90
C LEU A 588 -10.01 24.41 17.22
N PHE A 589 -8.84 23.84 17.48
CA PHE A 589 -8.66 22.44 17.81
C PHE A 589 -7.86 22.28 19.11
N SER A 590 -8.24 21.28 19.91
CA SER A 590 -7.52 20.94 21.13
C SER A 590 -7.39 19.43 21.30
N ILE A 591 -6.29 18.99 21.90
CA ILE A 591 -6.08 17.58 22.26
C ILE A 591 -6.82 17.29 23.58
N PRO A 592 -7.72 16.28 23.64
CA PRO A 592 -8.45 15.94 24.85
C PRO A 592 -7.55 15.49 26.03
N ALA A 593 -7.95 15.83 27.25
CA ALA A 593 -7.18 15.52 28.47
C ALA A 593 -7.15 14.00 28.81
N ASN A 594 -8.13 13.26 28.31
CA ASN A 594 -8.30 11.81 28.48
C ASN A 594 -7.59 10.96 27.42
N LEU A 595 -7.07 11.58 26.36
CA LEU A 595 -6.25 10.89 25.36
C LEU A 595 -4.91 10.46 25.99
N HIS A 596 -4.20 9.50 25.41
CA HIS A 596 -2.84 9.10 25.80
C HIS A 596 -2.12 8.69 24.52
N ILE A 597 -0.84 9.04 24.37
CA ILE A 597 -0.05 8.68 23.19
C ILE A 597 1.02 7.67 23.61
N ILE A 598 1.08 6.53 22.92
CA ILE A 598 2.11 5.51 23.15
C ILE A 598 2.90 5.34 21.84
N GLY A 599 4.10 5.91 21.79
CA GLY A 599 5.03 5.71 20.69
C GLY A 599 5.88 4.45 20.89
N MET A 600 6.32 3.83 19.81
CA MET A 600 7.21 2.68 19.84
C MET A 600 8.40 2.94 18.94
N MET A 601 9.58 2.59 19.43
CA MET A 601 10.85 2.88 18.76
C MET A 601 11.78 1.68 18.86
N ASN A 602 12.27 1.21 17.72
CA ASN A 602 13.37 0.26 17.66
C ASN A 602 14.70 1.00 17.91
N THR A 603 15.51 0.48 18.83
CA THR A 603 16.82 1.07 19.17
C THR A 603 17.97 0.61 18.28
N ALA A 604 17.79 -0.48 17.53
CA ALA A 604 18.79 -1.02 16.62
C ALA A 604 18.92 -0.21 15.31
N ASP A 605 17.87 0.53 14.93
CA ASP A 605 17.84 1.28 13.67
C ASP A 605 18.76 2.53 13.73
N ARG A 606 19.96 2.41 13.13
CA ARG A 606 20.95 3.50 13.06
C ARG A 606 20.69 4.55 11.98
N SER A 607 19.79 4.26 11.03
CA SER A 607 19.45 5.12 9.87
C SER A 607 18.48 6.25 10.20
N ILE A 608 18.15 6.45 11.48
CA ILE A 608 17.00 7.25 11.90
C ILE A 608 17.43 8.58 12.53
N ALA A 609 16.67 9.64 12.21
CA ALA A 609 16.87 10.97 12.75
C ALA A 609 16.93 10.97 14.29
N VAL A 610 17.96 11.60 14.86
CA VAL A 610 18.06 11.79 16.30
C VAL A 610 16.83 12.56 16.78
N LEU A 611 16.03 11.94 17.66
CA LEU A 611 14.86 12.57 18.27
C LEU A 611 15.25 13.90 18.92
N ASP A 612 14.63 14.99 18.44
CA ASP A 612 14.89 16.35 18.92
C ASP A 612 14.66 16.47 20.45
N TYR A 613 15.47 17.29 21.11
CA TYR A 613 15.38 17.60 22.53
C TYR A 613 13.97 18.08 22.93
N ALA A 614 13.31 18.82 22.04
CA ALA A 614 11.96 19.29 22.24
C ALA A 614 10.95 18.12 22.40
N LEU A 615 11.12 17.03 21.64
CA LEU A 615 10.30 15.83 21.75
C LEU A 615 10.62 15.03 23.02
N ARG A 616 11.90 14.93 23.38
CA ARG A 616 12.34 14.25 24.62
C ARG A 616 11.72 14.83 25.89
N ARG A 617 11.36 16.12 25.89
CA ARG A 617 10.66 16.76 27.02
C ARG A 617 9.22 16.27 27.19
N ARG A 618 8.54 15.98 26.07
CA ARG A 618 7.09 15.79 25.96
C ARG A 618 6.68 14.32 26.08
N PHE A 619 7.58 13.41 25.70
CA PHE A 619 7.43 11.98 25.89
C PHE A 619 8.21 11.49 27.10
N GLY A 620 7.62 10.58 27.88
CA GLY A 620 8.36 9.76 28.84
C GLY A 620 8.98 8.55 28.14
N PHE A 621 10.28 8.35 28.27
CA PHE A 621 10.96 7.20 27.66
C PHE A 621 10.96 6.03 28.63
N PHE A 622 10.52 4.87 28.16
CA PHE A 622 10.56 3.62 28.89
C PHE A 622 11.32 2.59 28.05
N SER A 623 12.46 2.13 28.58
CA SER A 623 13.27 1.11 27.92
C SER A 623 12.74 -0.27 28.25
N MET A 624 12.43 -1.05 27.23
CA MET A 624 12.10 -2.47 27.34
C MET A 624 13.33 -3.31 26.97
N HIS A 625 13.56 -4.36 27.73
CA HIS A 625 14.69 -5.27 27.56
C HIS A 625 14.18 -6.69 27.28
N PRO A 626 14.98 -7.57 26.67
CA PRO A 626 14.64 -8.99 26.56
C PRO A 626 14.32 -9.56 27.94
N ALA A 627 13.27 -10.35 28.03
CA ALA A 627 12.63 -10.67 29.31
C ALA A 627 13.11 -12.01 29.91
N PHE A 628 14.22 -12.56 29.40
CA PHE A 628 14.74 -13.87 29.77
C PHE A 628 15.07 -14.01 31.27
N ASP A 629 15.22 -12.91 32.00
CA ASP A 629 15.49 -12.85 33.44
C ASP A 629 14.26 -12.49 34.29
N THR A 630 13.09 -12.32 33.66
CA THR A 630 11.85 -11.97 34.36
C THR A 630 11.14 -13.20 34.92
N ALA A 631 10.45 -13.03 36.05
CA ALA A 631 9.70 -14.10 36.68
C ALA A 631 8.57 -14.65 35.77
N GLY A 632 7.88 -13.76 35.03
CA GLY A 632 6.82 -14.16 34.10
C GLY A 632 7.35 -15.03 32.96
N PHE A 633 8.47 -14.65 32.34
CA PHE A 633 9.09 -15.48 31.30
C PHE A 633 9.56 -16.82 31.85
N ALA A 634 10.16 -16.84 33.04
CA ALA A 634 10.63 -18.08 33.68
C ALA A 634 9.46 -19.04 34.01
N GLN A 635 8.29 -18.49 34.40
CA GLN A 635 7.09 -19.29 34.62
C GLN A 635 6.56 -19.87 33.30
N TRP A 636 6.44 -19.03 32.26
CA TRP A 636 6.01 -19.47 30.93
C TRP A 636 6.95 -20.54 30.34
N GLN A 637 8.26 -20.34 30.47
CA GLN A 637 9.27 -21.31 30.04
C GLN A 637 9.10 -22.66 30.76
N ALA A 638 8.77 -22.65 32.05
CA ALA A 638 8.52 -23.89 32.80
C ALA A 638 7.24 -24.62 32.35
N GLU A 639 6.26 -23.91 31.78
CA GLU A 639 5.04 -24.51 31.21
C GLU A 639 5.29 -25.20 29.86
N VAL A 640 6.32 -24.77 29.12
CA VAL A 640 6.76 -25.42 27.87
C VAL A 640 7.33 -26.83 28.15
N ASP A 641 7.98 -27.03 29.31
CA ASP A 641 8.54 -28.31 29.79
C ASP A 641 9.44 -29.03 28.75
N ASP A 642 10.34 -28.28 28.09
CA ASP A 642 11.31 -28.83 27.15
C ASP A 642 12.76 -28.48 27.51
N SER A 643 13.53 -29.49 27.90
CA SER A 643 14.94 -29.33 28.30
C SER A 643 15.87 -28.82 27.20
N LYS A 644 15.59 -29.08 25.91
CA LYS A 644 16.38 -28.51 24.79
C LYS A 644 16.05 -27.03 24.62
N PHE A 645 14.77 -26.68 24.75
CA PHE A 645 14.33 -25.28 24.72
C PHE A 645 14.97 -24.46 25.84
N ASP A 646 15.06 -25.02 27.06
CA ASP A 646 15.74 -24.37 28.18
C ASP A 646 17.21 -24.05 27.85
N VAL A 647 17.91 -24.99 27.22
CA VAL A 647 19.29 -24.79 26.77
C VAL A 647 19.36 -23.71 25.69
N LEU A 648 18.39 -23.65 24.77
CA LEU A 648 18.32 -22.60 23.75
C LEU A 648 18.20 -21.20 24.39
N VAL A 649 17.28 -21.04 25.35
CA VAL A 649 17.09 -19.80 26.10
C VAL A 649 18.40 -19.39 26.79
N ASP A 650 19.09 -20.33 27.45
CA ASP A 650 20.38 -20.08 28.10
C ASP A 650 21.50 -19.67 27.10
N VAL A 651 21.50 -20.24 25.89
CA VAL A 651 22.43 -19.85 24.83
C VAL A 651 22.11 -18.43 24.35
N VAL A 652 20.84 -18.11 24.08
CA VAL A 652 20.40 -16.77 23.64
C VAL A 652 20.65 -15.71 24.73
N ALA A 653 20.43 -16.03 26.00
CA ALA A 653 20.73 -15.13 27.11
C ALA A 653 22.23 -14.82 27.23
N ARG A 654 23.12 -15.79 26.94
CA ARG A 654 24.56 -15.57 26.86
C ARG A 654 24.95 -14.76 25.62
N LEU A 655 24.37 -15.07 24.48
CA LEU A 655 24.56 -14.33 23.23
C LEU A 655 24.18 -12.85 23.41
N ASN A 656 23.08 -12.56 24.09
CA ASN A 656 22.67 -11.20 24.42
C ASN A 656 23.66 -10.45 25.31
N LYS A 657 24.39 -11.15 26.20
CA LYS A 657 25.47 -10.52 26.99
C LYS A 657 26.63 -10.14 26.09
N ASP A 658 26.99 -10.96 25.11
CA ASP A 658 28.05 -10.66 24.15
C ASP A 658 27.65 -9.50 23.23
N ILE A 659 26.41 -9.50 22.70
CA ILE A 659 25.87 -8.39 21.89
C ILE A 659 25.87 -7.09 22.71
N ALA A 660 25.41 -7.13 23.97
CA ALA A 660 25.32 -5.96 24.83
C ALA A 660 26.68 -5.35 25.19
N ASN A 661 27.72 -6.19 25.32
CA ASN A 661 29.08 -5.76 25.64
C ASN A 661 29.90 -5.36 24.41
N ASP A 662 29.37 -5.61 23.21
CA ASP A 662 30.00 -5.23 21.95
C ASP A 662 30.02 -3.69 21.79
N LEU A 663 31.18 -3.13 21.44
CA LEU A 663 31.37 -1.69 21.30
C LEU A 663 30.63 -1.12 20.08
N ALA A 664 30.43 -1.93 19.04
CA ALA A 664 29.72 -1.53 17.85
C ALA A 664 28.20 -1.66 18.07
N LEU A 665 27.70 -2.75 18.65
CA LEU A 665 26.26 -3.03 18.78
C LEU A 665 25.63 -2.39 20.03
N GLY A 666 26.06 -2.81 21.22
CA GLY A 666 25.48 -2.42 22.49
C GLY A 666 24.10 -3.03 22.79
N GLN A 667 23.51 -2.62 23.93
CA GLN A 667 22.26 -3.20 24.46
C GLN A 667 21.04 -3.06 23.54
N GLY A 668 21.04 -2.10 22.60
CA GLY A 668 19.92 -1.83 21.70
C GLY A 668 19.71 -2.88 20.60
N PHE A 669 20.67 -3.80 20.44
CA PHE A 669 20.69 -4.89 19.45
C PHE A 669 20.41 -6.26 20.08
N ALA A 670 20.12 -6.33 21.39
CA ALA A 670 19.85 -7.61 22.03
C ALA A 670 18.64 -8.30 21.39
N ILE A 671 18.69 -9.62 21.27
CA ILE A 671 17.64 -10.46 20.71
C ILE A 671 16.48 -10.52 21.69
N GLY A 672 15.28 -10.19 21.22
CA GLY A 672 14.07 -10.19 22.02
C GLY A 672 13.53 -11.59 22.31
N HIS A 673 12.64 -11.68 23.30
CA HIS A 673 12.01 -12.95 23.68
C HIS A 673 10.95 -13.41 22.68
N SER A 674 10.44 -12.52 21.80
CA SER A 674 9.42 -12.89 20.81
C SER A 674 9.87 -13.97 19.83
N TYR A 675 11.18 -14.02 19.53
CA TYR A 675 11.79 -15.07 18.70
C TYR A 675 11.62 -16.47 19.31
N LEU A 676 11.47 -16.55 20.64
CA LEU A 676 11.36 -17.81 21.37
C LEU A 676 9.96 -18.07 21.93
N THR A 677 8.99 -17.16 21.72
CA THR A 677 7.62 -17.29 22.27
C THR A 677 6.62 -17.54 21.14
N ARG A 678 6.02 -18.74 21.12
CA ARG A 678 5.03 -19.18 20.12
C ARG A 678 3.58 -18.91 20.58
N PRO A 679 2.60 -18.74 19.67
CA PRO A 679 1.17 -18.87 20.00
C PRO A 679 0.81 -20.27 20.52
N ALA A 680 -0.24 -20.35 21.35
CA ALA A 680 -0.58 -21.51 22.19
C ALA A 680 -0.93 -22.83 21.45
N SER A 681 -1.01 -22.83 20.12
CA SER A 681 -1.56 -23.93 19.31
C SER A 681 -0.53 -24.87 18.69
N GLY A 682 0.77 -24.75 18.98
CA GLY A 682 1.80 -25.53 18.29
C GLY A 682 2.92 -26.12 19.14
N ASN A 683 3.39 -27.32 18.73
CA ASN A 683 4.43 -28.07 19.43
C ASN A 683 5.81 -27.41 19.31
N HIS A 684 6.54 -27.29 20.42
CA HIS A 684 7.96 -26.89 20.46
C HIS A 684 8.89 -28.02 19.98
N ASP A 685 8.66 -28.53 18.77
CA ASP A 685 9.46 -29.61 18.23
C ASP A 685 10.86 -29.15 17.76
N GLU A 686 11.73 -30.11 17.49
CA GLU A 686 13.09 -29.85 17.04
C GLU A 686 13.15 -29.12 15.70
N SER A 687 12.14 -29.29 14.83
CA SER A 687 12.04 -28.55 13.57
C SER A 687 11.79 -27.06 13.80
N TRP A 688 10.91 -26.71 14.75
CA TRP A 688 10.66 -25.32 15.11
C TRP A 688 11.91 -24.65 15.71
N MET A 689 12.59 -25.32 16.65
CA MET A 689 13.86 -24.81 17.19
C MET A 689 14.93 -24.66 16.11
N ARG A 690 15.00 -25.60 15.17
CA ARG A 690 15.92 -25.50 14.02
C ARG A 690 15.61 -24.29 13.16
N SER A 691 14.35 -24.02 12.86
CA SER A 691 13.95 -22.86 12.05
C SER A 691 14.33 -21.54 12.73
N ILE A 692 14.07 -21.40 14.04
CA ILE A 692 14.51 -20.23 14.81
C ILE A 692 16.04 -20.04 14.70
N ILE A 693 16.80 -21.11 14.88
CA ILE A 693 18.27 -21.04 14.86
C ILE A 693 18.78 -20.70 13.46
N ASP A 694 18.38 -21.47 12.44
CA ASP A 694 18.95 -21.43 11.09
C ASP A 694 18.37 -20.30 10.23
N ASP A 695 17.10 -19.97 10.40
CA ASP A 695 16.38 -19.04 9.51
C ASP A 695 16.23 -17.64 10.12
N GLU A 696 16.31 -17.49 11.45
CA GLU A 696 16.16 -16.18 12.12
C GLU A 696 17.43 -15.72 12.85
N LEU A 697 17.92 -16.50 13.81
CA LEU A 697 19.03 -16.08 14.67
C LEU A 697 20.36 -16.01 13.91
N ILE A 698 20.71 -17.03 13.12
CA ILE A 698 21.98 -17.05 12.38
C ILE A 698 22.04 -15.92 11.33
N PRO A 699 21.01 -15.68 10.49
CA PRO A 699 20.99 -14.54 9.58
C PRO A 699 21.16 -13.21 10.31
N LEU A 700 20.47 -13.01 11.44
CA LEU A 700 20.62 -11.81 12.27
C LEU A 700 22.06 -11.61 12.76
N LEU A 701 22.73 -12.69 13.17
CA LEU A 701 24.14 -12.63 13.58
C LEU A 701 25.09 -12.31 12.43
N ASN A 702 24.81 -12.81 11.22
CA ASN A 702 25.57 -12.46 10.02
C ASN A 702 25.48 -10.96 9.71
N GLU A 703 24.34 -10.33 9.97
CA GLU A 703 24.18 -8.87 9.83
C GLU A 703 24.91 -8.11 10.94
N TYR A 704 24.83 -8.60 12.18
CA TYR A 704 25.42 -7.92 13.34
C TYR A 704 26.95 -7.92 13.32
N TRP A 705 27.55 -9.04 12.89
CA TRP A 705 28.99 -9.26 12.86
C TRP A 705 29.47 -9.63 11.45
N PHE A 706 29.04 -8.86 10.45
CA PHE A 706 29.41 -9.07 9.04
C PHE A 706 30.92 -9.03 8.79
N ASP A 707 31.65 -8.28 9.62
CA ASP A 707 33.11 -8.12 9.60
C ASP A 707 33.85 -9.06 10.55
N GLU A 708 33.14 -9.83 11.39
CA GLU A 708 33.68 -10.80 12.35
C GLU A 708 33.12 -12.23 12.11
N PRO A 709 33.38 -12.86 10.94
CA PRO A 709 32.79 -14.16 10.59
C PRO A 709 33.17 -15.29 11.55
N GLU A 710 34.36 -15.25 12.18
CA GLU A 710 34.77 -16.24 13.18
C GLU A 710 33.87 -16.22 14.43
N LYS A 711 33.39 -15.03 14.82
CA LYS A 711 32.49 -14.84 15.96
C LYS A 711 31.10 -15.39 15.65
N VAL A 712 30.61 -15.13 14.43
CA VAL A 712 29.36 -15.71 13.93
C VAL A 712 29.45 -17.24 13.86
N GLU A 713 30.55 -17.79 13.35
CA GLU A 713 30.74 -19.24 13.28
C GLU A 713 30.75 -19.89 14.68
N ASN A 714 31.39 -19.26 15.66
CA ASN A 714 31.40 -19.74 17.05
C ASN A 714 29.98 -19.74 17.65
N TRP A 715 29.23 -18.64 17.49
CA TRP A 715 27.85 -18.56 17.99
C TRP A 715 26.90 -19.51 17.25
N THR A 716 27.10 -19.70 15.94
CA THR A 716 26.37 -20.66 15.11
C THR A 716 26.57 -22.09 15.63
N LYS A 717 27.81 -22.47 15.96
CA LYS A 717 28.11 -23.77 16.57
C LYS A 717 27.42 -23.93 17.92
N ASN A 718 27.43 -22.89 18.76
CA ASN A 718 26.78 -22.92 20.08
C ASN A 718 25.26 -23.04 19.98
N LEU A 719 24.62 -22.35 19.04
CA LEU A 719 23.18 -22.44 18.79
C LEU A 719 22.78 -23.80 18.23
N ARG A 720 23.47 -24.29 17.19
CA ARG A 720 23.19 -25.60 16.58
C ARG A 720 23.47 -26.78 17.52
N ALA A 721 24.40 -26.65 18.46
CA ALA A 721 24.68 -27.67 19.47
C ALA A 721 23.47 -27.97 20.39
N VAL A 722 22.46 -27.11 20.43
CA VAL A 722 21.22 -27.35 21.16
C VAL A 722 20.39 -28.47 20.52
N LEU A 723 20.47 -28.64 19.20
CA LEU A 723 19.65 -29.61 18.48
C LEU A 723 20.13 -31.06 18.64
N GLY A 724 21.43 -31.27 18.88
CA GLY A 724 22.03 -32.59 19.11
C GLY A 724 23.35 -32.80 18.37
#